data_AF-A0A518FLC4-F1
#
_entry.id   AF-A0A518FLC4-F1
#
_cell.length_a   1.000
_cell.length_b   1.000
_cell.length_c   1.000
_cell.angle_alpha   90.00
_cell.angle_beta   90.00
_cell.angle_gamma   90.00
#
_symmetry.space_group_name_H-M   'P 1'
#
loop_
_entity.id
_entity.type
_entity.pdbx_description
1 polymer ?
#
loop_
_entity_poly.entity_id
_entity_poly.type
_entity_poly.pdbx_seq_one_letter_code
_entity_poly.pdbx_strand_id
1 'polypeptide(L)'
;MRLHVCFTLAICLSTLQSALVSGSPAETVKQVQQIIAHRGASSDRPENTLAAFRQAIRLKATAIEIDVRTSKDGELFLLHDAKLDRTTNGKGLASELTMPQLKQLDAGAWFKEEYRGERIPTLAEALEVCRGKIDVLLDLKEQGSAYAEAVAKTVREHGDPQHTIVGVRSVEQARLFRKLLPQSPQLGFIPSPETIDTFAKAGVETIRLWPRWLVDESLVPKVHRLGVKLHLNGSTGKPEEIIPLLQHKPDWLLVDDVATLMATLKEHQQNGKISAKLDQLIDKTGGPALVPGISRPNAVSFLNRDYKMLALPEELQGQPRYLFDGGSGNRVEITFKKPAVVFAAFEYNNTGAWSFPQGRSPMDHGWRLLSTDAYRGSSNDRLKDKPHFASIYYCEFKAEQTLSGLPPWWLCLAITDLKSANQISGFKAGTSGPVKIQPTFSYEAEATRARPLQVPEFKNSQQWSEWQAEQRRAFQQQLVFPYRGKIEIAPVGEDVDRGTFRQREFAVTNDGQRIFRFFRLSPQAEPQQTLPTIVCFMGHGKVSQILEDRNSYQHACAARFAEQGYLVYAMENVGMEPGVDQHHELDHLLRLDGFSWYGLLFAHQQILLQHVFADQQVNTKKVGVTGVSTGGLLALSAAAFEPRVAATSVQGIFGSMRVSFIRDRHRHCHCGAIPGLLPQFDLPEMALLVTPRPLHISNAVSDGFSPAEAKRCIKLIAPLYEQAGGETPEFSEPPGRHEYAFEEALQFFTKTIGKPE
;
A
#
# COMPACT_ATOMS: atom_id res chain seq x y z
N MET A 1 43.63 -3.83 33.71
CA MET A 1 44.11 -3.03 32.57
C MET A 1 44.01 -3.90 31.32
N ARG A 2 43.20 -3.48 30.33
CA ARG A 2 43.07 -3.96 28.95
C ARG A 2 42.71 -5.44 28.69
N LEU A 3 41.47 -5.69 28.27
CA LEU A 3 41.12 -6.34 26.99
C LEU A 3 39.58 -6.32 26.82
N HIS A 4 39.07 -5.36 26.04
CA HIS A 4 37.74 -5.32 25.43
C HIS A 4 37.93 -4.59 24.09
N VAL A 5 37.11 -4.92 23.09
CA VAL A 5 37.09 -4.43 21.69
C VAL A 5 37.78 -5.36 20.68
N CYS A 6 37.00 -6.26 20.06
CA CYS A 6 37.13 -6.67 18.66
C CYS A 6 35.99 -7.61 18.18
N PHE A 7 34.74 -7.38 18.63
CA PHE A 7 33.56 -8.13 18.15
C PHE A 7 32.40 -7.18 17.82
N THR A 8 32.65 -6.19 16.96
CA THR A 8 31.61 -5.26 16.47
C THR A 8 31.99 -4.61 15.13
N LEU A 9 32.62 -5.33 14.21
CA LEU A 9 32.93 -4.81 12.87
C LEU A 9 32.63 -5.75 11.69
N ALA A 10 31.93 -6.87 11.91
CA ALA A 10 31.62 -7.85 10.86
C ALA A 10 30.15 -7.88 10.39
N ILE A 11 29.26 -7.05 10.95
CA ILE A 11 27.82 -7.01 10.59
C ILE A 11 27.44 -5.72 9.83
N CYS A 12 28.37 -4.77 9.67
CA CYS A 12 28.14 -3.51 8.93
C CYS A 12 28.71 -3.48 7.50
N LEU A 13 29.17 -4.61 6.96
CA LEU A 13 29.72 -4.67 5.58
C LEU A 13 28.89 -5.51 4.59
N SER A 14 27.81 -6.17 5.01
CA SER A 14 26.94 -6.92 4.09
C SER A 14 25.80 -6.10 3.46
N THR A 15 25.57 -4.86 3.91
CA THR A 15 24.56 -3.95 3.31
C THR A 15 25.13 -2.94 2.32
N LEU A 16 26.44 -2.99 2.04
CA LEU A 16 27.14 -2.04 1.15
C LEU A 16 27.76 -2.67 -0.10
N GLN A 17 27.42 -3.93 -0.42
CA GLN A 17 27.96 -4.65 -1.58
C GLN A 17 26.92 -5.17 -2.59
N SER A 18 25.66 -4.75 -2.50
CA SER A 18 24.68 -4.92 -3.59
C SER A 18 24.78 -3.84 -4.69
N ALA A 19 25.74 -2.92 -4.59
CA ALA A 19 25.91 -1.79 -5.51
C ALA A 19 26.77 -2.08 -6.76
N LEU A 20 27.07 -3.35 -7.11
CA LEU A 20 28.00 -3.68 -8.21
C LEU A 20 27.47 -4.67 -9.27
N VAL A 21 26.15 -4.72 -9.49
CA VAL A 21 25.60 -5.25 -10.76
C VAL A 21 24.82 -4.14 -11.47
N SER A 22 25.55 -3.16 -11.98
CA SER A 22 25.00 -2.01 -12.73
C SER A 22 24.84 -2.37 -14.22
N GLY A 23 23.61 -2.69 -14.63
CA GLY A 23 23.17 -2.51 -16.01
C GLY A 23 21.98 -1.55 -16.00
N SER A 24 21.91 -0.63 -16.96
CA SER A 24 20.72 0.23 -17.07
C SER A 24 19.47 -0.63 -17.38
N PRO A 25 18.26 -0.24 -16.93
CA PRO A 25 17.02 -0.94 -17.26
C PRO A 25 16.81 -1.22 -18.76
N ALA A 26 17.39 -0.38 -19.62
CA ALA A 26 17.32 -0.56 -21.06
C ALA A 26 18.28 -1.65 -21.59
N GLU A 27 19.39 -1.88 -20.90
CA GLU A 27 20.37 -2.92 -21.24
C GLU A 27 19.93 -4.30 -20.76
N THR A 28 19.33 -4.40 -19.58
CA THR A 28 18.82 -5.67 -19.04
C THR A 28 17.71 -6.25 -19.91
N VAL A 29 16.79 -5.41 -20.42
CA VAL A 29 15.75 -5.85 -21.37
C VAL A 29 16.33 -6.27 -22.71
N LYS A 30 17.34 -5.56 -23.22
CA LYS A 30 18.00 -5.92 -24.49
C LYS A 30 18.72 -7.26 -24.44
N GLN A 31 19.07 -7.74 -23.26
CA GLN A 31 19.75 -9.02 -23.07
C GLN A 31 18.79 -10.22 -23.20
N VAL A 32 17.49 -10.02 -23.00
CA VAL A 32 16.48 -11.06 -23.20
C VAL A 32 16.31 -11.31 -24.70
N GLN A 33 16.88 -12.41 -25.19
CA GLN A 33 16.83 -12.86 -26.58
C GLN A 33 15.58 -13.67 -26.89
N GLN A 34 15.04 -14.41 -25.92
CA GLN A 34 13.87 -15.26 -26.12
C GLN A 34 12.79 -14.98 -25.06
N ILE A 35 11.58 -14.75 -25.53
CA ILE A 35 10.33 -14.64 -24.77
C ILE A 35 9.46 -15.83 -25.15
N ILE A 36 9.32 -16.77 -24.22
CA ILE A 36 8.70 -18.08 -24.44
C ILE A 36 7.31 -18.10 -23.82
N ALA A 37 6.30 -18.39 -24.63
CA ALA A 37 4.92 -18.60 -24.18
C ALA A 37 4.76 -20.01 -23.62
N HIS A 38 4.53 -20.16 -22.32
CA HIS A 38 4.45 -21.45 -21.64
C HIS A 38 3.18 -22.23 -21.99
N ARG A 39 3.34 -23.39 -22.65
CA ARG A 39 2.24 -24.20 -23.21
C ARG A 39 1.36 -23.41 -24.18
N GLY A 40 1.95 -22.40 -24.84
CA GLY A 40 1.25 -21.32 -25.50
C GLY A 40 1.00 -20.11 -24.58
N ALA A 41 0.07 -19.23 -24.92
CA ALA A 41 -0.34 -18.16 -24.01
C ALA A 41 -1.34 -18.71 -22.97
N SER A 42 -0.89 -19.60 -22.07
CA SER A 42 -1.76 -20.44 -21.23
C SER A 42 -2.55 -19.68 -20.15
N SER A 43 -2.18 -18.43 -19.86
CA SER A 43 -3.03 -17.55 -19.04
C SER A 43 -4.24 -17.00 -19.80
N ASP A 44 -4.19 -16.96 -21.14
CA ASP A 44 -5.19 -16.37 -22.03
C ASP A 44 -6.05 -17.44 -22.73
N ARG A 45 -5.44 -18.59 -23.05
CA ARG A 45 -6.04 -19.67 -23.84
C ARG A 45 -5.78 -21.05 -23.20
N PRO A 46 -6.62 -22.07 -23.46
CA PRO A 46 -6.39 -23.42 -22.95
C PRO A 46 -5.00 -23.94 -23.36
N GLU A 47 -4.21 -24.36 -22.38
CA GLU A 47 -2.82 -24.81 -22.58
C GLU A 47 -2.70 -25.94 -23.63
N ASN A 48 -1.59 -25.97 -24.36
CA ASN A 48 -1.28 -26.97 -25.39
C ASN A 48 -2.35 -27.12 -26.51
N THR A 49 -3.09 -26.06 -26.82
CA THR A 49 -4.05 -26.02 -27.94
C THR A 49 -3.57 -25.13 -29.08
N LEU A 50 -4.10 -25.35 -30.29
CA LEU A 50 -3.83 -24.47 -31.43
C LEU A 50 -4.33 -23.03 -31.18
N ALA A 51 -5.38 -22.85 -30.38
CA ALA A 51 -5.82 -21.54 -29.93
C ALA A 51 -4.74 -20.79 -29.14
N ALA A 52 -4.08 -21.46 -28.19
CA ALA A 52 -3.00 -20.88 -27.41
C ALA A 52 -1.78 -20.52 -28.26
N PHE A 53 -1.47 -21.33 -29.29
CA PHE A 53 -0.32 -21.07 -30.16
C PHE A 53 -0.55 -19.88 -31.09
N ARG A 54 -1.73 -19.82 -31.73
CA ARG A 54 -2.12 -18.65 -32.54
C ARG A 54 -2.10 -17.37 -31.72
N GLN A 55 -2.47 -17.46 -30.44
CA GLN A 55 -2.44 -16.31 -29.55
C GLN A 55 -1.00 -15.89 -29.20
N ALA A 56 -0.11 -16.81 -28.88
CA ALA A 56 1.30 -16.50 -28.66
C ALA A 56 1.97 -15.82 -29.88
N ILE A 57 1.65 -16.29 -31.10
CA ILE A 57 2.10 -15.66 -32.35
C ILE A 57 1.57 -14.22 -32.47
N ARG A 58 0.26 -14.00 -32.20
CA ARG A 58 -0.34 -12.66 -32.24
C ARG A 58 0.30 -11.71 -31.23
N LEU A 59 0.66 -12.22 -30.05
CA LEU A 59 1.34 -11.47 -29.00
C LEU A 59 2.83 -11.23 -29.28
N LYS A 60 3.36 -11.80 -30.37
CA LYS A 60 4.76 -11.69 -30.78
C LYS A 60 5.73 -12.23 -29.74
N ALA A 61 5.35 -13.30 -29.03
CA ALA A 61 6.35 -14.14 -28.38
C ALA A 61 7.39 -14.59 -29.42
N THR A 62 8.63 -14.81 -29.00
CA THR A 62 9.67 -15.27 -29.93
C THR A 62 9.71 -16.79 -30.00
N ALA A 63 9.17 -17.47 -28.98
CA ALA A 63 9.06 -18.91 -28.91
C ALA A 63 7.78 -19.36 -28.18
N ILE A 64 7.34 -20.60 -28.43
CA ILE A 64 6.27 -21.27 -27.67
C ILE A 64 6.84 -22.55 -27.08
N GLU A 65 6.60 -22.79 -25.79
CA GLU A 65 6.86 -24.09 -25.19
C GLU A 65 5.65 -25.00 -25.37
N ILE A 66 5.88 -26.26 -25.74
CA ILE A 66 4.84 -27.28 -25.95
C ILE A 66 5.26 -28.63 -25.34
N ASP A 67 4.30 -29.33 -24.76
CA ASP A 67 4.52 -30.59 -24.05
C ASP A 67 4.25 -31.80 -24.95
N VAL A 68 5.27 -32.58 -25.32
CA VAL A 68 5.13 -33.64 -26.33
C VAL A 68 5.01 -35.03 -25.71
N ARG A 69 4.02 -35.81 -26.14
CA ARG A 69 3.74 -37.20 -25.72
C ARG A 69 3.44 -38.12 -26.90
N THR A 70 3.44 -39.42 -26.68
CA THR A 70 3.16 -40.47 -27.67
C THR A 70 1.82 -41.15 -27.39
N SER A 71 0.96 -41.25 -28.39
CA SER A 71 -0.30 -41.99 -28.33
C SER A 71 -0.06 -43.51 -28.43
N LYS A 72 -1.11 -44.31 -28.21
CA LYS A 72 -1.05 -45.77 -28.31
C LYS A 72 -0.62 -46.28 -29.68
N ASP A 73 -0.97 -45.55 -30.75
CA ASP A 73 -0.63 -45.84 -32.14
C ASP A 73 0.68 -45.20 -32.61
N GLY A 74 1.46 -44.58 -31.69
CA GLY A 74 2.79 -44.05 -31.98
C GLY A 74 2.82 -42.62 -32.54
N GLU A 75 1.68 -41.96 -32.61
CA GLU A 75 1.57 -40.56 -33.05
C GLU A 75 1.93 -39.59 -31.92
N LEU A 76 2.54 -38.46 -32.28
CA LEU A 76 2.95 -37.45 -31.31
C LEU A 76 1.85 -36.41 -31.09
N PHE A 77 1.47 -36.18 -29.83
CA PHE A 77 0.42 -35.24 -29.43
C PHE A 77 0.86 -34.35 -28.27
N LEU A 78 0.07 -33.30 -28.01
CA LEU A 78 0.41 -32.30 -27.01
C LEU A 78 -0.45 -32.38 -25.76
N LEU A 79 0.18 -32.62 -24.61
CA LEU A 79 -0.48 -32.62 -23.31
C LEU A 79 0.56 -32.60 -22.19
N HIS A 80 0.41 -31.69 -21.22
CA HIS A 80 1.34 -31.62 -20.09
C HIS A 80 1.30 -32.87 -19.21
N ASP A 81 0.10 -33.29 -18.80
CA ASP A 81 -0.09 -34.36 -17.81
C ASP A 81 -0.12 -35.73 -18.48
N ALA A 82 0.24 -36.78 -17.74
CA ALA A 82 0.10 -38.16 -18.24
C ALA A 82 -1.37 -38.61 -18.31
N LYS A 83 -2.24 -37.95 -17.53
CA LYS A 83 -3.67 -38.22 -17.46
C LYS A 83 -4.46 -37.10 -18.13
N LEU A 84 -5.63 -37.47 -18.67
CA LEU A 84 -6.55 -36.57 -19.38
C LEU A 84 -7.38 -35.67 -18.44
N ASP A 85 -7.43 -36.01 -17.16
CA ASP A 85 -8.42 -35.56 -16.19
C ASP A 85 -8.51 -34.04 -15.94
N ARG A 86 -7.39 -33.31 -16.04
CA ARG A 86 -7.34 -31.89 -15.65
C ARG A 86 -7.77 -30.95 -16.78
N THR A 87 -7.31 -31.22 -18.00
CA THR A 87 -7.39 -30.28 -19.13
C THR A 87 -8.24 -30.81 -20.28
N THR A 88 -9.00 -31.88 -20.05
CA THR A 88 -9.90 -32.43 -21.07
C THR A 88 -11.17 -32.99 -20.45
N ASN A 89 -12.14 -33.37 -21.28
CA ASN A 89 -13.31 -34.14 -20.85
C ASN A 89 -13.07 -35.66 -20.76
N GLY A 90 -11.85 -36.14 -21.04
CA GLY A 90 -11.46 -37.54 -20.92
C GLY A 90 -11.02 -37.94 -19.51
N LYS A 91 -10.75 -39.24 -19.32
CA LYS A 91 -10.24 -39.82 -18.06
C LYS A 91 -9.19 -40.87 -18.33
N GLY A 92 -8.25 -41.04 -17.40
CA GLY A 92 -7.23 -42.08 -17.48
C GLY A 92 -5.97 -41.65 -18.24
N LEU A 93 -5.10 -42.61 -18.54
CA LEU A 93 -3.80 -42.36 -19.17
C LEU A 93 -3.98 -42.01 -20.65
N ALA A 94 -3.43 -40.88 -21.09
CA ALA A 94 -3.53 -40.44 -22.48
C ALA A 94 -2.79 -41.39 -23.44
N SER A 95 -1.72 -42.04 -22.98
CA SER A 95 -0.92 -43.01 -23.76
C SER A 95 -1.66 -44.32 -24.08
N GLU A 96 -2.81 -44.58 -23.46
CA GLU A 96 -3.63 -45.77 -23.73
C GLU A 96 -4.63 -45.56 -24.88
N LEU A 97 -4.74 -44.32 -25.38
CA LEU A 97 -5.65 -43.96 -26.46
C LEU A 97 -4.89 -43.72 -27.78
N THR A 98 -5.53 -44.04 -28.90
CA THR A 98 -5.01 -43.71 -30.23
C THR A 98 -5.24 -42.25 -30.56
N MET A 99 -4.50 -41.67 -31.51
CA MET A 99 -4.68 -40.26 -31.89
C MET A 99 -6.10 -39.94 -32.37
N PRO A 100 -6.80 -40.79 -33.16
CA PRO A 100 -8.20 -40.58 -33.49
C PRO A 100 -9.13 -40.50 -32.28
N GLN A 101 -8.85 -41.26 -31.21
CA GLN A 101 -9.61 -41.20 -29.96
C GLN A 101 -9.31 -39.92 -29.17
N LEU A 102 -8.04 -39.53 -29.07
CA LEU A 102 -7.61 -38.29 -28.42
C LEU A 102 -8.21 -37.06 -29.12
N LYS A 103 -8.31 -37.07 -30.46
CA LYS A 103 -8.94 -36.00 -31.25
C LYS A 103 -10.44 -35.82 -31.02
N GLN A 104 -11.13 -36.78 -30.40
CA GLN A 104 -12.55 -36.60 -30.04
C GLN A 104 -12.76 -35.83 -28.73
N LEU A 105 -11.70 -35.68 -27.93
CA LEU A 105 -11.77 -35.04 -26.63
C LEU A 105 -11.82 -33.51 -26.77
N ASP A 106 -12.57 -32.89 -25.88
CA ASP A 106 -12.57 -31.45 -25.70
C ASP A 106 -11.43 -31.06 -24.76
N ALA A 107 -10.53 -30.19 -25.24
CA ALA A 107 -9.38 -29.68 -24.50
C ALA A 107 -9.50 -28.19 -24.13
N GLY A 108 -10.69 -27.59 -24.31
CA GLY A 108 -10.89 -26.14 -24.15
C GLY A 108 -11.92 -25.73 -23.11
N ALA A 109 -13.01 -26.50 -22.95
CA ALA A 109 -14.13 -26.13 -22.09
C ALA A 109 -13.77 -26.03 -20.60
N TRP A 110 -12.72 -26.74 -20.16
CA TRP A 110 -12.21 -26.63 -18.78
C TRP A 110 -11.61 -25.25 -18.48
N PHE A 111 -11.10 -24.56 -19.51
CA PHE A 111 -10.50 -23.24 -19.37
C PHE A 111 -11.61 -22.19 -19.36
N LYS A 112 -12.40 -22.13 -20.44
CA LYS A 112 -13.61 -21.31 -20.56
C LYS A 112 -14.57 -21.93 -21.58
N GLU A 113 -15.86 -21.71 -21.38
CA GLU A 113 -16.93 -22.21 -22.25
C GLU A 113 -16.75 -21.83 -23.73
N GLU A 114 -16.20 -20.64 -24.01
CA GLU A 114 -15.95 -20.15 -25.37
C GLU A 114 -14.93 -20.98 -26.17
N TYR A 115 -14.12 -21.81 -25.50
CA TYR A 115 -13.16 -22.72 -26.14
C TYR A 115 -13.68 -24.15 -26.25
N ARG A 116 -14.95 -24.39 -25.91
CA ARG A 116 -15.59 -25.68 -26.17
C ARG A 116 -15.43 -26.01 -27.65
N GLY A 117 -14.96 -27.22 -27.93
CA GLY A 117 -14.65 -27.70 -29.27
C GLY A 117 -13.16 -27.75 -29.59
N GLU A 118 -12.29 -27.07 -28.83
CA GLU A 118 -10.84 -27.21 -29.00
C GLU A 118 -10.42 -28.67 -28.79
N ARG A 119 -9.49 -29.14 -29.61
CA ARG A 119 -9.01 -30.54 -29.62
C ARG A 119 -7.57 -30.63 -29.15
N ILE A 120 -7.20 -31.81 -28.67
CA ILE A 120 -5.80 -32.17 -28.43
C ILE A 120 -5.08 -32.19 -29.79
N PRO A 121 -4.11 -31.29 -30.04
CA PRO A 121 -3.40 -31.24 -31.32
C PRO A 121 -2.29 -32.28 -31.39
N THR A 122 -1.92 -32.65 -32.63
CA THR A 122 -0.68 -33.38 -32.88
C THR A 122 0.53 -32.43 -32.84
N LEU A 123 1.73 -32.98 -32.67
CA LEU A 123 2.96 -32.21 -32.81
C LEU A 123 3.09 -31.62 -34.24
N ALA A 124 2.70 -32.38 -35.26
CA ALA A 124 2.72 -31.92 -36.65
C ALA A 124 1.84 -30.66 -36.85
N GLU A 125 0.60 -30.68 -36.35
CA GLU A 125 -0.33 -29.54 -36.43
C GLU A 125 0.23 -28.30 -35.73
N ALA A 126 0.88 -28.49 -34.57
CA ALA A 126 1.50 -27.38 -33.84
C ALA A 126 2.67 -26.77 -34.59
N LEU A 127 3.58 -27.62 -35.11
CA LEU A 127 4.73 -27.17 -35.89
C LEU A 127 4.29 -26.42 -37.16
N GLU A 128 3.28 -26.91 -37.87
CA GLU A 128 2.74 -26.24 -39.06
C GLU A 128 2.14 -24.87 -38.75
N VAL A 129 1.44 -24.75 -37.61
CA VAL A 129 0.91 -23.45 -37.18
C VAL A 129 2.04 -22.45 -36.88
N CYS A 130 3.13 -22.93 -36.26
CA CYS A 130 4.26 -22.11 -35.82
C CYS A 130 5.29 -21.81 -36.91
N ARG A 131 5.41 -22.67 -37.92
CA ARG A 131 6.45 -22.61 -38.95
C ARG A 131 6.54 -21.23 -39.61
N GLY A 132 7.75 -20.68 -39.63
CA GLY A 132 8.06 -19.38 -40.21
C GLY A 132 7.47 -18.17 -39.47
N LYS A 133 6.89 -18.39 -38.28
CA LYS A 133 6.24 -17.33 -37.48
C LYS A 133 6.81 -17.21 -36.08
N ILE A 134 7.19 -18.32 -35.45
CA ILE A 134 7.66 -18.38 -34.06
C ILE A 134 8.51 -19.62 -33.83
N ASP A 135 9.51 -19.55 -32.95
CA ASP A 135 10.29 -20.71 -32.55
C ASP A 135 9.46 -21.66 -31.67
N VAL A 136 9.81 -22.94 -31.63
CA VAL A 136 9.10 -23.94 -30.81
C VAL A 136 10.07 -24.61 -29.85
N LEU A 137 9.84 -24.48 -28.54
CA LEU A 137 10.52 -25.21 -27.48
C LEU A 137 9.74 -26.48 -27.15
N LEU A 138 10.35 -27.64 -27.40
CA LEU A 138 9.76 -28.94 -27.08
C LEU A 138 10.09 -29.33 -25.63
N ASP A 139 9.11 -29.40 -24.75
CA ASP A 139 9.25 -30.12 -23.47
C ASP A 139 8.90 -31.60 -23.66
N LEU A 140 9.96 -32.40 -23.75
CA LEU A 140 9.87 -33.84 -23.96
C LEU A 140 9.44 -34.54 -22.67
N LYS A 141 8.24 -35.13 -22.67
CA LYS A 141 7.70 -35.87 -21.51
C LYS A 141 8.13 -37.32 -21.46
N GLU A 142 8.80 -37.82 -22.50
CA GLU A 142 9.22 -39.21 -22.67
C GLU A 142 10.71 -39.31 -23.03
N GLN A 143 11.24 -40.53 -22.98
CA GLN A 143 12.65 -40.86 -23.20
C GLN A 143 12.77 -42.04 -24.17
N GLY A 144 13.98 -42.29 -24.69
CA GLY A 144 14.27 -43.44 -25.57
C GLY A 144 14.44 -43.07 -27.04
N SER A 145 15.12 -43.96 -27.79
CA SER A 145 15.50 -43.71 -29.19
C SER A 145 14.31 -43.61 -30.14
N ALA A 146 13.34 -44.52 -30.04
CA ALA A 146 12.16 -44.50 -30.91
C ALA A 146 11.35 -43.20 -30.79
N TYR A 147 11.14 -42.71 -29.57
CA TYR A 147 10.48 -41.43 -29.32
C TYR A 147 11.29 -40.26 -29.87
N ALA A 148 12.59 -40.22 -29.62
CA ALA A 148 13.46 -39.16 -30.13
C ALA A 148 13.54 -39.15 -31.66
N GLU A 149 13.56 -40.32 -32.30
CA GLU A 149 13.52 -40.48 -33.76
C GLU A 149 12.20 -40.00 -34.34
N ALA A 150 11.06 -40.33 -33.71
CA ALA A 150 9.75 -39.84 -34.10
C ALA A 150 9.68 -38.31 -34.00
N VAL A 151 10.09 -37.72 -32.87
CA VAL A 151 10.13 -36.26 -32.69
C VAL A 151 11.02 -35.62 -33.76
N ALA A 152 12.23 -36.15 -33.95
CA ALA A 152 13.17 -35.64 -34.95
C ALA A 152 12.62 -35.72 -36.39
N LYS A 153 11.91 -36.80 -36.72
CA LYS A 153 11.24 -36.95 -38.00
C LYS A 153 10.14 -35.90 -38.17
N THR A 154 9.24 -35.77 -37.21
CA THR A 154 8.13 -34.80 -37.27
C THR A 154 8.64 -33.35 -37.37
N VAL A 155 9.71 -33.00 -36.64
CA VAL A 155 10.35 -31.67 -36.74
C VAL A 155 10.92 -31.41 -38.13
N ARG A 156 11.57 -32.40 -38.77
CA ARG A 156 12.09 -32.25 -40.14
C ARG A 156 10.99 -32.12 -41.19
N GLU A 157 9.88 -32.84 -41.02
CA GLU A 157 8.80 -32.89 -42.00
C GLU A 157 7.88 -31.67 -41.91
N HIS A 158 7.50 -31.27 -40.69
CA HIS A 158 6.46 -30.26 -40.46
C HIS A 158 6.99 -28.95 -39.87
N GLY A 159 8.15 -28.99 -39.21
CA GLY A 159 8.77 -27.82 -38.56
C GLY A 159 9.97 -27.27 -39.33
N ASP A 160 10.85 -26.63 -38.57
CA ASP A 160 12.18 -26.21 -38.99
C ASP A 160 13.16 -26.50 -37.84
N PRO A 161 14.14 -27.41 -38.02
CA PRO A 161 15.11 -27.74 -36.99
C PRO A 161 15.84 -26.52 -36.40
N GLN A 162 16.16 -25.49 -37.20
CA GLN A 162 16.89 -24.30 -36.71
C GLN A 162 16.03 -23.42 -35.79
N HIS A 163 14.71 -23.49 -35.96
CA HIS A 163 13.72 -22.76 -35.18
C HIS A 163 12.98 -23.66 -34.18
N THR A 164 13.47 -24.88 -33.96
CA THR A 164 12.93 -25.81 -32.96
C THR A 164 13.98 -26.07 -31.90
N ILE A 165 13.69 -25.67 -30.67
CA ILE A 165 14.54 -25.87 -29.50
C ILE A 165 14.12 -27.17 -28.81
N VAL A 166 15.09 -28.04 -28.51
CA VAL A 166 14.81 -29.30 -27.82
C VAL A 166 15.09 -29.17 -26.33
N GLY A 167 14.05 -29.30 -25.51
CA GLY A 167 14.15 -29.37 -24.05
C GLY A 167 14.60 -30.76 -23.60
N VAL A 168 15.84 -30.87 -23.14
CA VAL A 168 16.46 -32.13 -22.75
C VAL A 168 16.56 -32.24 -21.22
N ARG A 169 16.25 -33.43 -20.70
CA ARG A 169 16.19 -33.72 -19.26
C ARG A 169 17.35 -34.59 -18.77
N SER A 170 18.19 -35.07 -19.69
CA SER A 170 19.39 -35.86 -19.38
C SER A 170 20.50 -35.60 -20.40
N VAL A 171 21.75 -35.89 -20.00
CA VAL A 171 22.93 -35.80 -20.88
C VAL A 171 22.83 -36.82 -22.03
N GLU A 172 22.22 -37.97 -21.79
CA GLU A 172 21.99 -38.98 -22.83
C GLU A 172 21.03 -38.46 -23.90
N GLN A 173 19.91 -37.86 -23.49
CA GLN A 173 18.94 -37.23 -24.38
C GLN A 173 19.57 -36.08 -25.16
N ALA A 174 20.41 -35.26 -24.51
CA ALA A 174 21.16 -34.19 -25.16
C ALA A 174 22.06 -34.71 -26.31
N ARG A 175 22.84 -35.76 -26.04
CA ARG A 175 23.71 -36.40 -27.03
C ARG A 175 22.92 -37.05 -28.18
N LEU A 176 21.77 -37.64 -27.87
CA LEU A 176 20.90 -38.27 -28.87
C LEU A 176 20.32 -37.22 -29.83
N PHE A 177 19.71 -36.16 -29.30
CA PHE A 177 19.17 -35.09 -30.15
C PHE A 177 20.24 -34.30 -30.89
N ARG A 178 21.47 -34.21 -30.36
CA ARG A 178 22.59 -33.64 -31.12
C ARG A 178 22.89 -34.44 -32.39
N LYS A 179 22.70 -35.77 -32.37
CA LYS A 179 22.86 -36.62 -33.56
C LYS A 179 21.66 -36.51 -34.51
N LEU A 180 20.44 -36.52 -33.96
CA LEU A 180 19.20 -36.58 -34.75
C LEU A 180 18.77 -35.24 -35.34
N LEU A 181 19.00 -34.14 -34.61
CA LEU A 181 18.67 -32.77 -34.98
C LEU A 181 19.85 -31.83 -34.63
N PRO A 182 21.00 -31.96 -35.31
CA PRO A 182 22.21 -31.19 -34.99
C PRO A 182 22.03 -29.67 -35.11
N GLN A 183 21.04 -29.23 -35.89
CA GLN A 183 20.69 -27.84 -36.14
C GLN A 183 19.84 -27.22 -35.03
N SER A 184 19.18 -28.05 -34.21
CA SER A 184 18.26 -27.61 -33.17
C SER A 184 19.02 -27.18 -31.91
N PRO A 185 18.80 -25.95 -31.40
CA PRO A 185 19.34 -25.54 -30.11
C PRO A 185 18.79 -26.43 -28.99
N GLN A 186 19.55 -26.60 -27.90
CA GLN A 186 19.08 -27.38 -26.75
C GLN A 186 18.94 -26.52 -25.50
N LEU A 187 17.86 -26.78 -24.76
CA LEU A 187 17.65 -26.26 -23.43
C LEU A 187 17.68 -27.39 -22.41
N GLY A 188 18.52 -27.25 -21.38
CA GLY A 188 18.65 -28.21 -20.30
C GLY A 188 17.61 -27.95 -19.20
N PHE A 189 16.63 -28.83 -19.09
CA PHE A 189 15.76 -28.94 -17.93
C PHE A 189 16.46 -29.73 -16.83
N ILE A 190 17.48 -29.12 -16.24
CA ILE A 190 18.34 -29.79 -15.27
C ILE A 190 17.56 -30.25 -14.03
N PRO A 191 17.85 -31.46 -13.50
CA PRO A 191 17.18 -31.97 -12.30
C PRO A 191 17.62 -31.21 -11.03
N SER A 192 18.85 -30.71 -11.00
CA SER A 192 19.42 -30.00 -9.87
C SER A 192 20.63 -29.13 -10.26
N PRO A 193 20.97 -28.08 -9.48
CA PRO A 193 22.08 -27.16 -9.80
C PRO A 193 23.47 -27.82 -9.93
N GLU A 194 23.68 -28.98 -9.33
CA GLU A 194 24.94 -29.73 -9.40
C GLU A 194 25.22 -30.23 -10.82
N THR A 195 24.18 -30.36 -11.65
CA THR A 195 24.26 -30.90 -13.02
C THR A 195 24.53 -29.85 -14.10
N ILE A 196 24.69 -28.57 -13.73
CA ILE A 196 24.98 -27.48 -14.68
C ILE A 196 26.22 -27.79 -15.53
N ASP A 197 27.32 -28.23 -14.92
CA ASP A 197 28.57 -28.53 -15.62
C ASP A 197 28.43 -29.71 -16.59
N THR A 198 27.66 -30.74 -16.23
CA THR A 198 27.54 -31.95 -17.04
C THR A 198 26.68 -31.70 -18.29
N PHE A 199 25.63 -30.89 -18.17
CA PHE A 199 24.83 -30.46 -19.32
C PHE A 199 25.61 -29.51 -20.24
N ALA A 200 26.31 -28.52 -19.68
CA ALA A 200 27.16 -27.62 -20.46
C ALA A 200 28.25 -28.38 -21.25
N LYS A 201 28.94 -29.34 -20.59
CA LYS A 201 29.92 -30.22 -21.26
C LYS A 201 29.31 -31.14 -22.32
N ALA A 202 28.02 -31.45 -22.22
CA ALA A 202 27.31 -32.21 -23.24
C ALA A 202 26.93 -31.37 -24.49
N GLY A 203 27.26 -30.08 -24.48
CA GLY A 203 26.99 -29.15 -25.58
C GLY A 203 25.61 -28.52 -25.50
N VAL A 204 24.92 -28.54 -24.35
CA VAL A 204 23.64 -27.85 -24.18
C VAL A 204 23.89 -26.34 -24.08
N GLU A 205 23.26 -25.56 -24.95
CA GLU A 205 23.52 -24.13 -25.09
C GLU A 205 22.79 -23.26 -24.07
N THR A 206 21.65 -23.71 -23.54
CA THR A 206 20.84 -22.96 -22.58
C THR A 206 20.48 -23.79 -21.34
N ILE A 207 20.57 -23.21 -20.14
CA ILE A 207 20.23 -23.89 -18.88
C ILE A 207 19.10 -23.17 -18.17
N ARG A 208 18.07 -23.92 -17.76
CA ARG A 208 17.01 -23.40 -16.88
C ARG A 208 17.44 -23.45 -15.43
N LEU A 209 17.37 -22.31 -14.74
CA LEU A 209 17.36 -22.24 -13.28
C LEU A 209 15.95 -21.93 -12.77
N TRP A 210 15.51 -22.65 -11.74
CA TRP A 210 14.26 -22.31 -11.06
C TRP A 210 14.46 -21.04 -10.21
N PRO A 211 13.48 -20.12 -10.15
CA PRO A 211 13.57 -18.92 -9.31
C PRO A 211 13.93 -19.23 -7.84
N ARG A 212 13.41 -20.32 -7.28
CA ARG A 212 13.73 -20.77 -5.92
C ARG A 212 15.21 -21.09 -5.68
N TRP A 213 15.99 -21.36 -6.72
CA TRP A 213 17.42 -21.63 -6.63
C TRP A 213 18.25 -20.34 -6.66
N LEU A 214 17.66 -19.20 -7.04
CA LEU A 214 18.36 -17.91 -7.12
C LEU A 214 18.72 -17.32 -5.74
N VAL A 215 18.26 -17.95 -4.65
CA VAL A 215 18.74 -17.69 -3.29
C VAL A 215 20.23 -17.99 -3.13
N ASP A 216 20.78 -18.90 -3.94
CA ASP A 216 22.21 -19.12 -4.08
C ASP A 216 22.75 -18.21 -5.20
N GLU A 217 23.30 -17.07 -4.78
CA GLU A 217 23.85 -16.05 -5.68
C GLU A 217 25.03 -16.56 -6.53
N SER A 218 25.61 -17.74 -6.23
CA SER A 218 26.72 -18.31 -6.99
C SER A 218 26.30 -18.99 -8.31
N LEU A 219 25.01 -19.36 -8.46
CA LEU A 219 24.54 -20.16 -9.58
C LEU A 219 24.50 -19.39 -10.91
N VAL A 220 24.02 -18.15 -10.90
CA VAL A 220 23.98 -17.30 -12.11
C VAL A 220 25.39 -17.00 -12.64
N PRO A 221 26.37 -16.57 -11.80
CA PRO A 221 27.76 -16.48 -12.22
C PRO A 221 28.35 -17.79 -12.74
N LYS A 222 27.94 -18.94 -12.20
CA LYS A 222 28.39 -20.25 -12.70
C LYS A 222 27.90 -20.51 -14.13
N VAL A 223 26.62 -20.27 -14.42
CA VAL A 223 26.04 -20.40 -15.77
C VAL A 223 26.78 -19.48 -16.75
N HIS A 224 26.96 -18.20 -16.40
CA HIS A 224 27.65 -17.24 -17.27
C HIS A 224 29.14 -17.60 -17.50
N ARG A 225 29.86 -18.09 -16.48
CA ARG A 225 31.27 -18.53 -16.63
C ARG A 225 31.44 -19.70 -17.59
N LEU A 226 30.43 -20.56 -17.69
CA LEU A 226 30.43 -21.69 -18.61
C LEU A 226 30.06 -21.30 -20.05
N GLY A 227 29.69 -20.03 -20.29
CA GLY A 227 29.32 -19.53 -21.61
C GLY A 227 27.98 -20.07 -22.12
N VAL A 228 27.15 -20.64 -21.24
CA VAL A 228 25.80 -21.11 -21.56
C VAL A 228 24.78 -20.02 -21.26
N LYS A 229 23.71 -19.99 -22.04
CA LYS A 229 22.60 -19.03 -21.87
C LYS A 229 21.78 -19.35 -20.63
N LEU A 230 21.32 -18.32 -19.94
CA LEU A 230 20.47 -18.43 -18.76
C LEU A 230 18.98 -18.35 -19.16
N HIS A 231 18.22 -19.37 -18.81
CA HIS A 231 16.76 -19.37 -18.89
C HIS A 231 16.14 -19.29 -17.49
N LEU A 232 15.19 -18.37 -17.31
CA LEU A 232 14.40 -18.24 -16.08
C LEU A 232 12.89 -18.32 -16.37
N ASN A 233 12.16 -18.89 -15.42
CA ASN A 233 10.70 -18.99 -15.48
C ASN A 233 10.06 -17.90 -14.62
N GLY A 234 9.11 -17.18 -15.18
CA GLY A 234 8.05 -16.50 -14.46
C GLY A 234 6.70 -17.17 -14.73
N SER A 235 5.64 -16.63 -14.14
CA SER A 235 4.26 -17.08 -14.36
C SER A 235 3.41 -15.93 -14.88
N THR A 236 3.32 -14.82 -14.13
CA THR A 236 2.34 -13.76 -14.37
C THR A 236 2.80 -12.67 -15.34
N GLY A 237 4.10 -12.57 -15.61
CA GLY A 237 4.66 -11.51 -16.46
C GLY A 237 4.63 -10.11 -15.82
N LYS A 238 4.17 -10.00 -14.57
CA LYS A 238 4.00 -8.72 -13.87
C LYS A 238 5.32 -8.10 -13.43
N PRO A 239 5.39 -6.76 -13.30
CA PRO A 239 6.60 -6.06 -12.86
C PRO A 239 7.20 -6.60 -11.55
N GLU A 240 6.37 -6.94 -10.56
CA GLU A 240 6.84 -7.43 -9.25
C GLU A 240 7.62 -8.74 -9.34
N GLU A 241 7.33 -9.56 -10.35
CA GLU A 241 7.98 -10.84 -10.61
C GLU A 241 9.15 -10.69 -11.59
N ILE A 242 8.92 -9.97 -12.70
CA ILE A 242 9.88 -9.92 -13.82
C ILE A 242 11.06 -9.00 -13.53
N ILE A 243 10.86 -7.86 -12.87
CA ILE A 243 11.95 -6.91 -12.61
C ILE A 243 13.06 -7.54 -11.74
N PRO A 244 12.76 -8.26 -10.65
CA PRO A 244 13.78 -9.02 -9.92
C PRO A 244 14.52 -10.04 -10.80
N LEU A 245 13.80 -10.78 -11.66
CA LEU A 245 14.44 -11.75 -12.56
C LEU A 245 15.40 -11.08 -13.56
N LEU A 246 15.07 -9.89 -14.08
CA LEU A 246 15.94 -9.15 -14.99
C LEU A 246 17.27 -8.73 -14.36
N GLN A 247 17.35 -8.61 -13.04
CA GLN A 247 18.60 -8.30 -12.33
C GLN A 247 19.65 -9.40 -12.52
N HIS A 248 19.20 -10.64 -12.74
CA HIS A 248 20.07 -11.79 -13.02
C HIS A 248 20.50 -11.88 -14.49
N LYS A 249 20.07 -10.94 -15.35
CA LYS A 249 20.41 -10.87 -16.78
C LYS A 249 20.10 -12.16 -17.56
N PRO A 250 18.86 -12.69 -17.50
CA PRO A 250 18.50 -13.89 -18.25
C PRO A 250 18.56 -13.63 -19.76
N ASP A 251 19.05 -14.62 -20.50
CA ASP A 251 18.93 -14.63 -21.96
C ASP A 251 17.48 -14.95 -22.36
N TRP A 252 16.85 -15.91 -21.67
CA TRP A 252 15.53 -16.43 -22.02
C TRP A 252 14.57 -16.30 -20.84
N LEU A 253 13.35 -15.82 -21.10
CA LEU A 253 12.27 -15.74 -20.14
C LEU A 253 11.06 -16.54 -20.64
N LEU A 254 10.52 -17.38 -19.77
CA LEU A 254 9.28 -18.11 -20.02
C LEU A 254 8.19 -17.66 -19.06
N VAL A 255 6.98 -17.43 -19.56
CA VAL A 255 5.81 -16.99 -18.76
C VAL A 255 4.51 -17.58 -19.28
N ASP A 256 3.49 -17.64 -18.43
CA ASP A 256 2.12 -18.01 -18.83
C ASP A 256 1.44 -16.82 -19.55
N ASP A 257 1.65 -15.60 -19.04
CA ASP A 257 1.10 -14.35 -19.57
C ASP A 257 2.12 -13.51 -20.35
N VAL A 258 2.21 -13.81 -21.65
CA VAL A 258 3.08 -13.10 -22.60
C VAL A 258 2.67 -11.63 -22.77
N ALA A 259 1.38 -11.33 -22.78
CA ALA A 259 0.89 -9.98 -23.04
C ALA A 259 1.36 -9.02 -21.93
N THR A 260 1.21 -9.46 -20.68
CA THR A 260 1.66 -8.71 -19.51
C THR A 260 3.19 -8.57 -19.50
N LEU A 261 3.94 -9.64 -19.80
CA LEU A 261 5.40 -9.56 -19.90
C LEU A 261 5.89 -8.54 -20.94
N MET A 262 5.32 -8.56 -22.15
CA MET A 262 5.71 -7.63 -23.23
C MET A 262 5.45 -6.18 -22.86
N ALA A 263 4.36 -5.90 -22.13
CA ALA A 263 4.08 -4.58 -21.60
C ALA A 263 5.13 -4.17 -20.54
N THR A 264 5.43 -5.06 -19.60
CA THR A 264 6.43 -4.85 -18.54
C THR A 264 7.82 -4.52 -19.11
N LEU A 265 8.31 -5.32 -20.07
CA LEU A 265 9.64 -5.13 -20.67
C LEU A 265 9.75 -3.81 -21.44
N LYS A 266 8.71 -3.47 -22.22
CA LYS A 266 8.66 -2.21 -22.98
C LYS A 266 8.71 -1.00 -22.05
N GLU A 267 7.95 -1.04 -20.96
CA GLU A 267 7.91 0.04 -19.96
C GLU A 267 9.27 0.19 -19.25
N HIS A 268 9.85 -0.92 -18.79
CA HIS A 268 11.16 -0.91 -18.12
C HIS A 268 12.28 -0.37 -19.02
N GLN A 269 12.30 -0.75 -20.31
CA GLN A 269 13.30 -0.27 -21.27
C GLN A 269 13.21 1.24 -21.52
N GLN A 270 11.98 1.77 -21.62
CA GLN A 270 11.79 3.20 -21.86
C GLN A 270 12.19 4.04 -20.64
N ASN A 271 11.88 3.59 -19.43
CA ASN A 271 12.25 4.26 -18.19
C ASN A 271 13.79 4.36 -18.03
N GLY A 272 14.53 3.31 -18.43
CA GLY A 272 16.00 3.33 -18.42
C GLY A 272 16.63 4.40 -19.33
N LYS A 273 16.08 4.61 -20.53
CA LYS A 273 16.60 5.63 -21.47
C LYS A 273 16.37 7.05 -20.97
N ILE A 274 15.27 7.28 -20.27
CA ILE A 274 14.93 8.57 -19.68
C ILE A 274 15.90 8.90 -18.54
N SER A 275 16.14 7.94 -17.65
CA SER A 275 17.10 8.09 -16.54
C SER A 275 18.47 8.56 -17.03
N ALA A 276 19.00 7.91 -18.07
CA ALA A 276 20.35 8.19 -18.58
C ALA A 276 20.52 9.60 -19.18
N LYS A 277 19.50 10.16 -19.84
CA LYS A 277 19.55 11.55 -20.37
C LYS A 277 19.57 12.58 -19.23
N LEU A 278 18.90 12.25 -18.14
CA LEU A 278 18.68 13.12 -17.01
C LEU A 278 19.88 13.15 -16.07
N ASP A 279 20.54 12.00 -15.90
CA ASP A 279 21.82 11.88 -15.18
C ASP A 279 22.94 12.76 -15.79
N GLN A 280 22.82 13.14 -17.08
CA GLN A 280 23.73 14.07 -17.75
C GLN A 280 23.46 15.55 -17.44
N LEU A 281 22.28 15.89 -16.92
CA LEU A 281 21.83 17.26 -16.65
C LEU A 281 21.89 17.62 -15.16
N ILE A 282 21.73 16.65 -14.26
CA ILE A 282 21.67 16.90 -12.81
C ILE A 282 22.69 16.05 -12.03
N ASP A 283 23.16 16.59 -10.90
CA ASP A 283 23.87 15.83 -9.87
C ASP A 283 22.85 15.16 -8.93
N LYS A 284 23.27 14.07 -8.28
CA LYS A 284 22.41 13.32 -7.34
C LYS A 284 21.72 14.30 -6.39
N THR A 285 20.42 14.12 -6.25
CA THR A 285 19.56 14.92 -5.37
C THR A 285 19.88 14.68 -3.90
N GLY A 286 19.88 15.75 -3.11
CA GLY A 286 19.54 15.62 -1.70
C GLY A 286 18.04 15.32 -1.60
N GLY A 287 17.66 14.26 -0.89
CA GLY A 287 16.26 13.84 -0.76
C GLY A 287 15.94 12.48 -1.42
N PRO A 288 14.65 12.10 -1.49
CA PRO A 288 14.21 10.78 -1.90
C PRO A 288 14.65 10.45 -3.33
N ALA A 289 14.75 9.15 -3.62
CA ALA A 289 15.15 8.66 -4.94
C ALA A 289 14.26 9.28 -6.02
N LEU A 290 14.89 9.99 -6.96
CA LEU A 290 14.25 10.45 -8.17
C LEU A 290 13.82 9.25 -9.00
N VAL A 291 12.52 9.03 -9.15
CA VAL A 291 11.98 7.95 -9.99
C VAL A 291 11.68 8.51 -11.38
N PRO A 292 12.38 8.07 -12.44
CA PRO A 292 11.96 8.31 -13.82
C PRO A 292 10.53 7.75 -13.99
N GLY A 293 9.58 8.66 -14.21
CA GLY A 293 8.26 8.61 -13.57
C GLY A 293 7.25 7.52 -13.93
N ILE A 294 6.23 7.46 -13.06
CA ILE A 294 4.95 6.72 -13.14
C ILE A 294 4.04 7.24 -14.29
N SER A 295 4.37 8.38 -14.92
CA SER A 295 3.79 8.78 -16.20
C SER A 295 4.73 8.39 -17.31
N ARG A 296 4.30 7.42 -18.12
CA ARG A 296 5.06 6.86 -19.24
C ARG A 296 5.74 7.96 -20.07
N PRO A 297 6.94 7.73 -20.65
CA PRO A 297 7.64 8.62 -21.60
C PRO A 297 6.74 9.37 -22.59
N ASN A 298 5.71 8.67 -23.08
CA ASN A 298 4.81 9.12 -24.13
C ASN A 298 3.46 9.58 -23.58
N ALA A 299 3.37 9.88 -22.28
CA ALA A 299 2.13 10.30 -21.67
C ALA A 299 1.75 11.67 -22.23
N VAL A 300 0.74 11.66 -23.11
CA VAL A 300 0.07 12.83 -23.70
C VAL A 300 -0.75 13.61 -22.67
N SER A 301 -0.84 13.06 -21.47
CA SER A 301 -1.56 13.63 -20.35
C SER A 301 -0.88 13.31 -19.02
N PHE A 302 -1.13 14.13 -18.00
CA PHE A 302 -0.63 13.93 -16.65
C PHE A 302 -1.79 13.94 -15.66
N LEU A 303 -1.61 13.29 -14.52
CA LEU A 303 -2.61 13.23 -13.48
C LEU A 303 -2.42 14.41 -12.52
N ASN A 304 -3.42 15.26 -12.38
CA ASN A 304 -3.38 16.35 -11.41
C ASN A 304 -3.75 15.84 -10.00
N ARG A 305 -3.75 16.73 -9.01
CA ARG A 305 -4.02 16.38 -7.59
C ARG A 305 -5.41 15.79 -7.34
N ASP A 306 -6.34 15.96 -8.28
CA ASP A 306 -7.71 15.44 -8.23
C ASP A 306 -7.90 14.15 -9.06
N TYR A 307 -6.81 13.48 -9.41
CA TYR A 307 -6.84 12.25 -10.20
C TYR A 307 -7.50 12.42 -11.59
N LYS A 308 -7.46 13.63 -12.16
CA LYS A 308 -7.95 13.92 -13.52
C LYS A 308 -6.79 14.01 -14.52
N MET A 309 -6.98 13.38 -15.67
CA MET A 309 -6.02 13.37 -16.78
C MET A 309 -6.05 14.72 -17.53
N LEU A 310 -4.95 15.45 -17.49
CA LEU A 310 -4.77 16.75 -18.15
C LEU A 310 -3.90 16.61 -19.39
N ALA A 311 -4.30 17.21 -20.51
CA ALA A 311 -3.49 17.20 -21.72
C ALA A 311 -2.16 17.93 -21.49
N LEU A 312 -1.06 17.29 -21.86
CA LEU A 312 0.26 17.90 -21.84
C LEU A 312 0.51 18.59 -23.20
N PRO A 313 1.06 19.82 -23.21
CA PRO A 313 1.50 20.45 -24.44
C PRO A 313 2.39 19.48 -25.25
N GLU A 314 2.16 19.43 -26.55
CA GLU A 314 2.85 18.51 -27.46
C GLU A 314 4.37 18.65 -27.34
N GLU A 315 4.83 19.87 -27.09
CA GLU A 315 6.22 20.28 -26.97
C GLU A 315 6.93 19.70 -25.73
N LEU A 316 6.16 19.29 -24.70
CA LEU A 316 6.68 18.67 -23.46
C LEU A 316 6.54 17.14 -23.47
N GLN A 317 5.93 16.56 -24.49
CA GLN A 317 5.80 15.09 -24.62
C GLN A 317 7.18 14.46 -24.93
N GLY A 318 7.49 13.31 -24.33
CA GLY A 318 8.77 12.62 -24.55
C GLY A 318 9.98 13.17 -23.78
N GLN A 319 9.83 14.28 -23.04
CA GLN A 319 10.89 14.84 -22.19
C GLN A 319 11.04 14.05 -20.87
N PRO A 320 12.25 14.03 -20.24
CA PRO A 320 12.44 13.41 -18.93
C PRO A 320 11.57 14.07 -17.86
N ARG A 321 10.80 13.25 -17.11
CA ARG A 321 9.83 13.72 -16.10
C ARG A 321 10.14 13.19 -14.71
N TYR A 322 9.74 13.95 -13.71
CA TYR A 322 9.69 13.50 -12.33
C TYR A 322 8.27 13.56 -11.80
N LEU A 323 7.85 12.46 -11.19
CA LEU A 323 6.83 12.49 -10.15
C LEU A 323 7.59 12.37 -8.84
N PHE A 324 7.43 13.37 -7.99
CA PHE A 324 7.91 13.25 -6.62
C PHE A 324 6.91 12.39 -5.88
N ASP A 325 7.37 11.23 -5.41
CA ASP A 325 6.63 10.46 -4.43
C ASP A 325 6.61 11.29 -3.14
N GLY A 326 5.46 11.90 -2.87
CA GLY A 326 5.26 12.83 -1.78
C GLY A 326 5.32 12.21 -0.38
N GLY A 327 5.70 10.94 -0.26
CA GLY A 327 5.63 10.16 0.99
C GLY A 327 6.73 10.38 2.03
N SER A 328 7.78 11.18 1.78
CA SER A 328 8.95 11.21 2.69
C SER A 328 9.17 12.51 3.48
N GLY A 329 8.36 13.55 3.31
CA GLY A 329 8.56 14.85 4.01
C GLY A 329 9.86 15.60 3.64
N ASN A 330 10.75 14.98 2.88
CA ASN A 330 11.99 15.56 2.41
C ASN A 330 11.73 16.47 1.21
N ARG A 331 12.31 17.67 1.24
CA ARG A 331 12.22 18.63 0.15
C ARG A 331 13.10 18.19 -1.01
N VAL A 332 12.63 18.48 -2.21
CA VAL A 332 13.37 18.22 -3.44
C VAL A 332 14.53 19.22 -3.54
N GLU A 333 15.76 18.70 -3.65
CA GLU A 333 16.95 19.48 -3.99
C GLU A 333 17.61 18.94 -5.25
N ILE A 334 17.58 19.70 -6.35
CA ILE A 334 18.22 19.33 -7.62
C ILE A 334 19.33 20.32 -7.92
N THR A 335 20.57 19.83 -7.99
CA THR A 335 21.72 20.61 -8.47
C THR A 335 21.98 20.30 -9.94
N PHE A 336 22.10 21.32 -10.78
CA PHE A 336 22.26 21.14 -12.22
C PHE A 336 23.74 21.10 -12.63
N LYS A 337 24.16 20.04 -13.33
CA LYS A 337 25.53 19.90 -13.88
C LYS A 337 25.81 20.87 -15.03
N LYS A 338 24.77 21.26 -15.74
CA LYS A 338 24.81 22.10 -16.95
C LYS A 338 23.63 23.07 -16.92
N PRO A 339 23.66 24.15 -17.72
CA PRO A 339 22.50 25.00 -17.90
C PRO A 339 21.27 24.17 -18.31
N ALA A 340 20.20 24.28 -17.52
CA ALA A 340 18.99 23.48 -17.67
C ALA A 340 17.74 24.35 -17.49
N VAL A 341 16.63 23.88 -18.04
CA VAL A 341 15.32 24.51 -17.93
C VAL A 341 14.38 23.51 -17.30
N VAL A 342 13.69 23.93 -16.25
CA VAL A 342 12.67 23.15 -15.56
C VAL A 342 11.31 23.67 -15.97
N PHE A 343 10.43 22.78 -16.40
CA PHE A 343 9.03 23.05 -16.72
C PHE A 343 8.13 22.43 -15.66
N ALA A 344 7.15 23.17 -15.18
CA ALA A 344 6.26 22.75 -14.10
C ALA A 344 4.82 23.24 -14.29
N ALA A 345 3.87 22.46 -13.78
CA ALA A 345 2.48 22.89 -13.65
C ALA A 345 2.24 23.48 -12.25
N PHE A 346 1.59 24.65 -12.20
CA PHE A 346 1.08 25.22 -10.96
C PHE A 346 -0.43 25.41 -11.06
N GLU A 347 -1.16 24.78 -10.14
CA GLU A 347 -2.61 24.95 -10.00
C GLU A 347 -2.93 26.28 -9.29
N TYR A 348 -4.08 26.89 -9.57
CA TYR A 348 -4.64 28.05 -8.87
C TYR A 348 -6.17 28.01 -8.88
N ASN A 349 -6.79 28.64 -7.88
CA ASN A 349 -8.25 28.75 -7.79
C ASN A 349 -8.75 30.13 -8.28
N ASN A 350 -10.07 30.30 -8.36
CA ASN A 350 -10.71 31.56 -8.82
C ASN A 350 -10.47 32.80 -7.94
N THR A 351 -9.83 32.67 -6.77
CA THR A 351 -9.48 33.84 -5.94
C THR A 351 -8.07 34.36 -6.26
N GLY A 352 -7.41 33.82 -7.29
CA GLY A 352 -6.02 34.13 -7.65
C GLY A 352 -4.99 33.46 -6.73
N ALA A 353 -5.42 32.55 -5.85
CA ALA A 353 -4.53 31.84 -4.95
C ALA A 353 -3.91 30.63 -5.66
N TRP A 354 -2.60 30.67 -5.82
CA TRP A 354 -1.81 29.61 -6.44
C TRP A 354 -1.53 28.46 -5.48
N SER A 355 -1.15 27.30 -6.03
CA SER A 355 -0.78 26.04 -5.34
C SER A 355 0.49 26.13 -4.49
N PHE A 356 1.16 27.29 -4.52
CA PHE A 356 2.16 27.66 -3.54
C PHE A 356 1.51 28.05 -2.20
N PRO A 357 2.17 27.79 -1.05
CA PRO A 357 1.68 28.23 0.24
C PRO A 357 1.38 29.74 0.24
N GLN A 358 0.27 30.15 0.89
CA GLN A 358 -0.22 31.55 1.00
C GLN A 358 -0.84 32.16 -0.28
N GLY A 359 -0.97 31.39 -1.38
CA GLY A 359 -1.69 31.85 -2.59
C GLY A 359 -0.91 32.81 -3.51
N ARG A 360 0.43 32.87 -3.43
CA ARG A 360 1.28 33.78 -4.22
C ARG A 360 1.67 33.22 -5.59
N SER A 361 1.88 34.08 -6.59
CA SER A 361 2.10 33.67 -7.98
C SER A 361 3.46 32.99 -8.20
N PRO A 362 3.56 31.96 -9.07
CA PRO A 362 4.83 31.42 -9.54
C PRO A 362 5.76 32.51 -10.10
N MET A 363 5.19 33.57 -10.69
CA MET A 363 5.96 34.70 -11.23
C MET A 363 6.69 35.51 -10.15
N ASP A 364 6.14 35.58 -8.94
CA ASP A 364 6.78 36.22 -7.79
C ASP A 364 8.04 35.44 -7.31
N HIS A 365 8.22 34.22 -7.84
CA HIS A 365 9.30 33.29 -7.49
C HIS A 365 10.22 33.01 -8.68
N GLY A 366 10.28 33.91 -9.65
CA GLY A 366 11.20 33.82 -10.79
C GLY A 366 10.83 32.78 -11.84
N TRP A 367 9.65 32.17 -11.74
CA TRP A 367 9.09 31.32 -12.80
C TRP A 367 8.43 32.18 -13.86
N ARG A 368 8.59 31.80 -15.12
CA ARG A 368 7.92 32.46 -16.25
C ARG A 368 6.78 31.60 -16.74
N LEU A 369 5.66 32.25 -17.03
CA LEU A 369 4.51 31.60 -17.64
C LEU A 369 4.88 31.15 -19.06
N LEU A 370 4.74 29.86 -19.33
CA LEU A 370 4.88 29.28 -20.67
C LEU A 370 3.55 29.35 -21.41
N SER A 371 2.48 28.90 -20.75
CA SER A 371 1.14 28.79 -21.32
C SER A 371 0.09 29.04 -20.24
N THR A 372 -0.83 29.96 -20.52
CA THR A 372 -2.07 30.17 -19.76
C THR A 372 -3.06 29.03 -20.00
N ASP A 373 -3.85 28.71 -18.99
CA ASP A 373 -5.08 27.92 -19.08
C ASP A 373 -4.99 26.63 -19.92
N ALA A 374 -4.02 25.76 -19.61
CA ALA A 374 -3.91 24.46 -20.28
C ALA A 374 -5.10 23.52 -20.01
N TYR A 375 -6.00 23.86 -19.06
CA TYR A 375 -7.21 23.09 -18.77
C TYR A 375 -8.25 23.83 -17.89
N ARG A 376 -9.53 23.52 -18.11
CA ARG A 376 -10.68 23.82 -17.24
C ARG A 376 -11.34 22.49 -16.81
N GLY A 377 -11.39 22.21 -15.52
CA GLY A 377 -12.14 21.06 -14.99
C GLY A 377 -12.72 21.33 -13.61
N SER A 378 -13.71 20.52 -13.23
CA SER A 378 -14.23 20.51 -11.86
C SER A 378 -13.26 19.74 -10.96
N SER A 379 -12.72 20.40 -9.95
CA SER A 379 -11.99 19.75 -8.87
C SER A 379 -12.98 19.49 -7.73
N ASN A 380 -13.10 18.23 -7.30
CA ASN A 380 -13.88 17.78 -6.13
C ASN A 380 -15.39 17.59 -6.38
N ASP A 381 -15.89 16.35 -6.22
CA ASP A 381 -17.34 16.05 -6.22
C ASP A 381 -18.10 16.69 -5.03
N ARG A 382 -17.40 17.39 -4.12
CA ARG A 382 -17.99 18.13 -2.99
C ARG A 382 -17.90 19.66 -3.03
N LEU A 383 -17.30 20.27 -4.06
CA LEU A 383 -17.42 21.72 -4.29
C LEU A 383 -18.03 21.96 -5.67
N LYS A 384 -19.36 22.01 -5.72
CA LYS A 384 -20.10 22.16 -6.97
C LYS A 384 -19.96 23.52 -7.66
N ASP A 385 -19.22 24.51 -7.15
CA ASP A 385 -19.32 25.88 -7.70
C ASP A 385 -18.02 26.68 -7.96
N LYS A 386 -16.80 26.14 -7.92
CA LYS A 386 -15.60 26.98 -8.25
C LYS A 386 -14.53 26.28 -9.10
N PRO A 387 -14.24 26.74 -10.34
CA PRO A 387 -13.16 26.22 -11.17
C PRO A 387 -11.76 26.30 -10.53
N HIS A 388 -10.91 25.33 -10.90
CA HIS A 388 -9.48 25.35 -10.67
C HIS A 388 -8.78 25.30 -12.03
N PHE A 389 -7.73 26.09 -12.17
CA PHE A 389 -6.94 26.23 -13.40
C PHE A 389 -5.51 25.77 -13.14
N ALA A 390 -4.86 25.23 -14.16
CA ALA A 390 -3.44 24.93 -14.12
C ALA A 390 -2.75 25.67 -15.27
N SER A 391 -1.71 26.41 -14.94
CA SER A 391 -0.85 27.07 -15.92
C SER A 391 0.54 26.45 -15.88
N ILE A 392 1.20 26.43 -17.02
CA ILE A 392 2.53 25.83 -17.16
C ILE A 392 3.56 26.94 -17.10
N TYR A 393 4.57 26.73 -16.27
CA TYR A 393 5.64 27.66 -16.02
C TYR A 393 6.99 27.01 -16.28
N TYR A 394 8.01 27.84 -16.49
CA TYR A 394 9.38 27.41 -16.60
C TYR A 394 10.32 28.28 -15.78
N CYS A 395 11.46 27.71 -15.40
CA CYS A 395 12.54 28.42 -14.73
C CYS A 395 13.89 27.90 -15.27
N GLU A 396 14.81 28.83 -15.52
CA GLU A 396 16.15 28.54 -16.02
C GLU A 396 17.13 28.44 -14.86
N PHE A 397 17.95 27.39 -14.88
CA PHE A 397 19.00 27.16 -13.92
C PHE A 397 20.35 27.12 -14.64
N LYS A 398 21.33 27.83 -14.10
CA LYS A 398 22.73 27.73 -14.52
C LYS A 398 23.34 26.45 -13.96
N ALA A 399 24.49 26.05 -14.52
CA ALA A 399 25.32 25.02 -13.89
C ALA A 399 25.60 25.40 -12.42
N GLU A 400 25.64 24.39 -11.55
CA GLU A 400 25.87 24.48 -10.11
C GLU A 400 24.74 25.17 -9.31
N GLN A 401 23.70 25.72 -9.96
CA GLN A 401 22.53 26.19 -9.25
C GLN A 401 21.69 25.03 -8.72
N THR A 402 21.02 25.27 -7.60
CA THR A 402 20.16 24.28 -6.95
C THR A 402 18.72 24.77 -6.90
N LEU A 403 17.81 23.93 -7.38
CA LEU A 403 16.38 24.08 -7.16
C LEU A 403 16.03 23.45 -5.81
N SER A 404 15.45 24.23 -4.89
CA SER A 404 15.13 23.78 -3.53
C SER A 404 13.76 24.25 -3.05
N GLY A 405 13.22 23.58 -2.02
CA GLY A 405 12.04 24.06 -1.29
C GLY A 405 10.69 23.75 -1.92
N LEU A 406 10.65 22.95 -2.99
CA LEU A 406 9.39 22.62 -3.66
C LEU A 406 8.57 21.62 -2.83
N PRO A 407 7.26 21.85 -2.70
CA PRO A 407 6.39 20.98 -1.92
C PRO A 407 6.28 19.60 -2.58
N PRO A 408 5.99 18.55 -1.81
CA PRO A 408 5.90 17.17 -2.32
C PRO A 408 4.80 16.95 -3.38
N TRP A 409 3.85 17.89 -3.52
CA TRP A 409 2.78 17.89 -4.53
C TRP A 409 3.08 18.75 -5.77
N TRP A 410 4.30 19.28 -5.90
CA TRP A 410 4.72 20.01 -7.10
C TRP A 410 4.96 19.05 -8.27
N LEU A 411 4.39 19.37 -9.43
CA LEU A 411 4.52 18.54 -10.62
C LEU A 411 5.58 19.11 -11.57
N CYS A 412 6.75 18.47 -11.58
CA CYS A 412 7.79 18.71 -12.58
C CYS A 412 7.41 18.01 -13.90
N LEU A 413 7.05 18.81 -14.90
CA LEU A 413 6.63 18.31 -16.21
C LEU A 413 7.84 17.89 -17.07
N ALA A 414 8.94 18.63 -17.01
CA ALA A 414 10.17 18.30 -17.75
C ALA A 414 11.42 18.98 -17.16
N ILE A 415 12.57 18.34 -17.30
CA ILE A 415 13.90 18.97 -17.15
C ILE A 415 14.69 18.73 -18.42
N THR A 416 15.20 19.79 -19.04
CA THR A 416 15.92 19.70 -20.33
C THR A 416 17.03 20.74 -20.44
N ASP A 417 17.93 20.59 -21.41
CA ASP A 417 18.96 21.59 -21.69
C ASP A 417 18.39 22.82 -22.44
N LEU A 418 19.13 23.93 -22.42
CA LEU A 418 18.68 25.18 -23.05
C LEU A 418 18.47 25.05 -24.57
N LYS A 419 19.24 24.19 -25.26
CA LYS A 419 19.11 23.99 -26.71
C LYS A 419 17.77 23.33 -27.04
N SER A 420 17.39 22.33 -26.26
CA SER A 420 16.12 21.62 -26.34
C SER A 420 14.96 22.53 -25.90
N ALA A 421 15.14 23.34 -24.86
CA ALA A 421 14.14 24.31 -24.41
C ALA A 421 13.86 25.41 -25.45
N ASN A 422 14.87 25.88 -26.18
CA ASN A 422 14.70 26.86 -27.26
C ASN A 422 13.88 26.34 -28.45
N GLN A 423 13.66 25.03 -28.55
CA GLN A 423 12.77 24.44 -29.56
C GLN A 423 11.31 24.41 -29.11
N ILE A 424 11.03 24.75 -27.84
CA ILE A 424 9.68 24.77 -27.27
C ILE A 424 9.02 26.12 -27.58
N SER A 425 7.87 26.08 -28.24
CA SER A 425 7.08 27.27 -28.55
C SER A 425 6.67 28.01 -27.26
N GLY A 426 6.82 29.33 -27.23
CA GLY A 426 6.48 30.17 -26.07
C GLY A 426 7.59 30.35 -25.02
N PHE A 427 8.68 29.59 -25.09
CA PHE A 427 9.85 29.79 -24.23
C PHE A 427 10.65 31.06 -24.61
N LYS A 428 11.08 31.87 -23.62
CA LYS A 428 11.91 33.07 -23.77
C LYS A 428 13.00 33.16 -22.69
N ALA A 429 14.26 33.29 -23.11
CA ALA A 429 15.44 33.25 -22.23
C ALA A 429 15.57 34.46 -21.27
N GLY A 430 16.10 34.24 -20.05
CA GLY A 430 16.39 35.25 -19.01
C GLY A 430 16.60 34.65 -17.60
N THR A 431 17.27 35.33 -16.66
CA THR A 431 17.68 34.71 -15.37
C THR A 431 16.79 35.02 -14.16
N SER A 432 16.61 34.06 -13.24
CA SER A 432 16.03 34.24 -11.89
C SER A 432 16.95 33.68 -10.79
N GLY A 433 16.83 34.23 -9.57
CA GLY A 433 17.73 34.00 -8.42
C GLY A 433 17.22 32.98 -7.38
N PRO A 434 18.00 32.70 -6.32
CA PRO A 434 17.78 31.54 -5.43
C PRO A 434 16.62 31.75 -4.45
N VAL A 435 15.89 30.66 -4.14
CA VAL A 435 14.72 30.63 -3.24
C VAL A 435 15.01 29.74 -2.02
N LYS A 436 14.67 30.23 -0.82
CA LYS A 436 14.62 29.48 0.46
C LYS A 436 13.19 29.54 1.01
N ILE A 437 12.64 28.41 1.50
CA ILE A 437 11.24 28.30 1.97
C ILE A 437 11.19 27.75 3.42
N GLN A 438 10.14 28.07 4.19
CA GLN A 438 9.76 27.46 5.47
C GLN A 438 8.32 26.89 5.41
N PRO A 439 7.90 25.95 6.30
CA PRO A 439 6.82 24.98 6.00
C PRO A 439 5.39 25.33 6.51
N THR A 440 4.37 24.58 6.00
CA THR A 440 3.15 23.97 6.64
C THR A 440 1.73 24.16 6.01
N PHE A 441 0.86 23.18 6.32
CA PHE A 441 -0.44 22.63 5.79
C PHE A 441 -1.76 23.42 6.11
N SER A 442 -2.95 23.06 5.53
CA SER A 442 -4.29 23.66 5.85
C SER A 442 -5.46 22.66 6.08
N TYR A 443 -6.25 22.97 7.11
CA TYR A 443 -7.39 22.26 7.72
C TYR A 443 -8.76 22.46 7.04
N GLU A 444 -8.91 23.49 6.22
CA GLU A 444 -10.21 23.86 5.62
C GLU A 444 -10.69 22.83 4.58
N ALA A 445 -9.77 22.06 4.00
CA ALA A 445 -10.08 21.03 3.02
C ALA A 445 -10.87 19.84 3.61
N GLU A 446 -10.53 19.41 4.83
CA GLU A 446 -11.20 18.26 5.46
C GLU A 446 -12.60 18.61 5.97
N ALA A 447 -12.83 19.82 6.48
CA ALA A 447 -14.14 20.27 6.93
C ALA A 447 -15.20 20.30 5.79
N THR A 448 -14.80 20.62 4.55
CA THR A 448 -15.72 20.61 3.38
C THR A 448 -16.13 19.22 2.94
N ARG A 449 -15.43 18.17 3.39
CA ARG A 449 -15.74 16.76 3.13
C ARG A 449 -16.62 16.15 4.23
N ALA A 450 -17.09 16.90 5.24
CA ALA A 450 -18.08 16.35 6.15
C ALA A 450 -19.39 16.04 5.39
N ARG A 451 -20.06 14.91 5.64
CA ARG A 451 -21.42 14.66 5.09
C ARG A 451 -22.51 15.12 6.06
N PRO A 452 -23.74 15.42 5.62
CA PRO A 452 -24.85 15.66 6.55
C PRO A 452 -25.02 14.48 7.51
N LEU A 453 -25.41 14.77 8.75
CA LEU A 453 -25.79 13.76 9.74
C LEU A 453 -26.90 12.88 9.16
N GLN A 454 -26.72 11.55 9.16
CA GLN A 454 -27.74 10.59 8.73
C GLN A 454 -28.11 9.73 9.93
N VAL A 455 -29.35 9.81 10.36
CA VAL A 455 -29.84 8.93 11.42
C VAL A 455 -30.48 7.72 10.75
N PRO A 456 -29.91 6.51 10.88
CA PRO A 456 -30.44 5.31 10.22
C PRO A 456 -31.79 4.91 10.80
N GLU A 457 -32.63 4.29 9.97
CA GLU A 457 -33.89 3.68 10.37
C GLU A 457 -33.77 2.16 10.39
N PHE A 458 -34.29 1.52 11.44
CA PHE A 458 -34.22 0.07 11.61
C PHE A 458 -35.62 -0.53 11.77
N LYS A 459 -35.92 -1.56 10.99
CA LYS A 459 -37.22 -2.25 11.06
C LYS A 459 -37.28 -3.28 12.18
N ASN A 460 -36.13 -3.78 12.63
CA ASN A 460 -36.01 -4.79 13.70
C ASN A 460 -34.60 -4.79 14.32
N SER A 461 -34.43 -5.54 15.41
CA SER A 461 -33.17 -5.67 16.16
C SER A 461 -32.06 -6.41 15.40
N GLN A 462 -32.40 -7.21 14.40
CA GLN A 462 -31.42 -7.89 13.56
C GLN A 462 -30.71 -6.89 12.64
N GLN A 463 -31.48 -6.06 11.92
CA GLN A 463 -30.92 -4.99 11.08
C GLN A 463 -30.03 -4.03 11.88
N TRP A 464 -30.44 -3.74 13.12
CA TRP A 464 -29.64 -2.95 14.06
C TRP A 464 -28.27 -3.59 14.32
N SER A 465 -28.27 -4.87 14.70
CA SER A 465 -27.05 -5.60 15.06
C SER A 465 -26.11 -5.76 13.85
N GLU A 466 -26.67 -6.03 12.67
CA GLU A 466 -25.93 -6.11 11.41
C GLU A 466 -25.28 -4.76 11.06
N TRP A 467 -26.03 -3.66 11.18
CA TRP A 467 -25.50 -2.32 10.96
C TRP A 467 -24.38 -1.99 11.95
N GLN A 468 -24.57 -2.23 13.26
CA GLN A 468 -23.52 -1.98 14.25
C GLN A 468 -22.24 -2.78 13.94
N ALA A 469 -22.37 -4.05 13.54
CA ALA A 469 -21.23 -4.89 13.19
C ALA A 469 -20.54 -4.44 11.90
N GLU A 470 -21.29 -3.98 10.90
CA GLU A 470 -20.74 -3.41 9.67
C GLU A 470 -19.99 -2.12 9.94
N GLN A 471 -20.60 -1.17 10.66
CA GLN A 471 -19.96 0.11 10.95
C GLN A 471 -18.68 -0.10 11.77
N ARG A 472 -18.71 -0.92 12.84
CA ARG A 472 -17.50 -1.24 13.62
C ARG A 472 -16.35 -1.77 12.75
N ARG A 473 -16.65 -2.66 11.79
CA ARG A 473 -15.65 -3.16 10.83
C ARG A 473 -15.11 -2.07 9.92
N ALA A 474 -15.98 -1.22 9.37
CA ALA A 474 -15.58 -0.11 8.52
C ALA A 474 -14.66 0.87 9.27
N PHE A 475 -15.05 1.26 10.48
CA PHE A 475 -14.24 2.09 11.36
C PHE A 475 -12.85 1.49 11.64
N GLN A 476 -12.80 0.19 11.96
CA GLN A 476 -11.53 -0.52 12.21
C GLN A 476 -10.60 -0.46 10.99
N GLN A 477 -11.13 -0.71 9.80
CA GLN A 477 -10.32 -0.79 8.58
C GLN A 477 -9.83 0.57 8.09
N GLN A 478 -10.63 1.61 8.32
CA GLN A 478 -10.40 2.91 7.70
C GLN A 478 -9.72 3.92 8.62
N LEU A 479 -9.98 3.86 9.93
CA LEU A 479 -9.54 4.91 10.85
C LEU A 479 -8.41 4.46 11.77
N VAL A 480 -8.34 3.18 12.10
CA VAL A 480 -7.37 2.68 13.09
C VAL A 480 -6.02 2.44 12.41
N PHE A 481 -4.95 3.02 12.96
CA PHE A 481 -3.59 2.82 12.45
C PHE A 481 -3.16 1.34 12.59
N PRO A 482 -2.76 0.67 11.49
CA PRO A 482 -2.50 -0.78 11.50
C PRO A 482 -1.04 -1.07 11.87
N TYR A 483 -0.75 -1.16 13.18
CA TYR A 483 0.56 -1.65 13.62
C TYR A 483 0.84 -3.04 13.02
N ARG A 484 1.96 -3.15 12.30
CA ARG A 484 2.51 -4.41 11.80
C ARG A 484 3.73 -4.74 12.66
N GLY A 485 3.62 -5.78 13.48
CA GLY A 485 4.69 -6.17 14.41
C GLY A 485 4.14 -6.79 15.69
N LYS A 486 5.05 -7.15 16.60
CA LYS A 486 4.72 -7.72 17.90
C LYS A 486 4.53 -6.59 18.93
N ILE A 487 3.31 -6.51 19.48
CA ILE A 487 3.00 -5.60 20.59
C ILE A 487 3.39 -6.25 21.91
N GLU A 488 4.16 -5.53 22.73
CA GLU A 488 4.57 -5.94 24.08
C GLU A 488 4.28 -4.82 25.08
N ILE A 489 3.86 -5.20 26.29
CA ILE A 489 3.53 -4.28 27.38
C ILE A 489 4.39 -4.66 28.58
N ALA A 490 5.12 -3.70 29.14
CA ALA A 490 5.99 -3.92 30.29
C ALA A 490 5.87 -2.79 31.33
N PRO A 491 5.90 -3.09 32.64
CA PRO A 491 5.94 -2.07 33.67
C PRO A 491 7.25 -1.27 33.60
N VAL A 492 7.18 0.02 33.93
CA VAL A 492 8.31 0.94 33.96
C VAL A 492 8.49 1.47 35.37
N GLY A 493 9.69 1.35 35.92
CA GLY A 493 10.03 1.85 37.24
C GLY A 493 9.25 1.17 38.38
N GLU A 494 9.26 1.79 39.55
CA GLU A 494 8.55 1.34 40.75
C GLU A 494 7.14 1.97 40.83
N ASP A 495 6.29 1.43 41.70
CA ASP A 495 5.00 2.05 42.02
C ASP A 495 5.21 3.40 42.71
N VAL A 496 4.49 4.42 42.26
CA VAL A 496 4.45 5.73 42.93
C VAL A 496 3.29 5.74 43.91
N ASP A 497 3.60 5.94 45.19
CA ASP A 497 2.60 6.14 46.23
C ASP A 497 1.98 7.55 46.12
N ARG A 498 0.66 7.61 45.95
CA ARG A 498 -0.13 8.86 45.88
C ARG A 498 -1.03 9.06 47.09
N GLY A 499 -0.75 8.36 48.19
CA GLY A 499 -1.54 8.40 49.41
C GLY A 499 -2.69 7.41 49.38
N THR A 500 -3.79 7.73 48.67
CA THR A 500 -4.99 6.87 48.63
C THR A 500 -4.91 5.74 47.60
N PHE A 501 -4.00 5.84 46.63
CA PHE A 501 -3.78 4.85 45.59
C PHE A 501 -2.30 4.76 45.19
N ARG A 502 -1.92 3.66 44.53
CA ARG A 502 -0.63 3.45 43.88
C ARG A 502 -0.76 3.67 42.39
N GLN A 503 0.25 4.30 41.78
CA GLN A 503 0.33 4.53 40.35
C GLN A 503 1.49 3.73 39.75
N ARG A 504 1.21 2.86 38.78
CA ARG A 504 2.21 2.15 37.96
C ARG A 504 2.20 2.68 36.53
N GLU A 505 3.38 2.94 35.98
CA GLU A 505 3.56 3.23 34.56
C GLU A 505 3.86 1.95 33.76
N PHE A 506 3.35 1.87 32.54
CA PHE A 506 3.61 0.79 31.58
C PHE A 506 4.02 1.37 30.24
N ALA A 507 5.08 0.83 29.65
CA ALA A 507 5.50 1.10 28.29
C ALA A 507 4.88 0.07 27.34
N VAL A 508 4.42 0.54 26.19
CA VAL A 508 3.96 -0.31 25.09
C VAL A 508 4.93 -0.17 23.93
N THR A 509 5.42 -1.30 23.42
CA THR A 509 6.38 -1.36 22.32
C THR A 509 5.85 -2.15 21.13
N ASN A 510 6.22 -1.76 19.91
CA ASN A 510 6.07 -2.55 18.69
C ASN A 510 7.46 -2.94 18.19
N ASP A 511 7.74 -4.24 18.12
CA ASP A 511 9.06 -4.79 17.74
C ASP A 511 10.24 -4.13 18.51
N GLY A 512 10.04 -3.95 19.82
CA GLY A 512 11.03 -3.35 20.72
C GLY A 512 11.11 -1.81 20.72
N GLN A 513 10.35 -1.12 19.86
CA GLN A 513 10.29 0.35 19.83
C GLN A 513 9.07 0.85 20.60
N ARG A 514 9.26 1.77 21.56
CA ARG A 514 8.15 2.35 22.33
C ARG A 514 7.21 3.15 21.41
N ILE A 515 5.92 2.84 21.49
CA ILE A 515 4.87 3.51 20.71
C ILE A 515 3.99 4.44 21.57
N PHE A 516 3.73 4.07 22.84
CA PHE A 516 3.12 4.94 23.85
C PHE A 516 3.31 4.37 25.26
N ARG A 517 2.84 5.07 26.29
CA ARG A 517 2.72 4.58 27.67
C ARG A 517 1.32 4.82 28.25
N PHE A 518 0.99 4.04 29.25
CA PHE A 518 -0.22 4.21 30.05
C PHE A 518 0.06 4.00 31.53
N PHE A 519 -0.91 4.38 32.35
CA PHE A 519 -0.83 4.38 33.79
C PHE A 519 -1.99 3.58 34.36
N ARG A 520 -1.69 2.75 35.36
CA ARG A 520 -2.65 2.00 36.16
C ARG A 520 -2.63 2.59 37.56
N LEU A 521 -3.79 3.04 38.03
CA LEU A 521 -3.99 3.58 39.37
C LEU A 521 -4.85 2.59 40.15
N SER A 522 -4.32 2.07 41.23
CA SER A 522 -4.92 0.97 42.00
C SER A 522 -4.98 1.31 43.47
N PRO A 523 -5.97 0.80 44.22
CA PRO A 523 -6.00 0.97 45.67
C PRO A 523 -4.69 0.54 46.35
N GLN A 524 -4.40 1.12 47.50
CA GLN A 524 -3.20 0.78 48.29
C GLN A 524 -3.17 -0.70 48.65
N ALA A 525 -4.27 -1.19 49.23
CA ALA A 525 -4.45 -2.61 49.51
C ALA A 525 -4.77 -3.38 48.23
N GLU A 526 -4.20 -4.58 48.08
CA GLU A 526 -4.62 -5.47 47.00
C GLU A 526 -6.09 -5.85 47.19
N PRO A 527 -6.93 -5.66 46.15
CA PRO A 527 -8.35 -5.92 46.28
C PRO A 527 -8.60 -7.43 46.36
N GLN A 528 -9.43 -7.86 47.32
CA GLN A 528 -9.83 -9.26 47.47
C GLN A 528 -10.81 -9.73 46.39
N GLN A 529 -11.41 -8.78 45.67
CA GLN A 529 -12.38 -9.02 44.59
C GLN A 529 -12.02 -8.17 43.37
N THR A 530 -12.55 -8.54 42.21
CA THR A 530 -12.44 -7.72 41.00
C THR A 530 -13.16 -6.38 41.18
N LEU A 531 -12.54 -5.28 40.77
CA LEU A 531 -13.06 -3.92 40.97
C LEU A 531 -13.82 -3.40 39.75
N PRO A 532 -14.87 -2.57 39.94
CA PRO A 532 -15.35 -1.72 38.86
C PRO A 532 -14.19 -0.82 38.38
N THR A 533 -14.08 -0.68 37.08
CA THR A 533 -12.89 -0.09 36.43
C THR A 533 -13.30 1.08 35.55
N ILE A 534 -12.54 2.17 35.59
CA ILE A 534 -12.76 3.33 34.73
C ILE A 534 -11.51 3.59 33.90
N VAL A 535 -11.67 3.65 32.57
CA VAL A 535 -10.61 4.09 31.66
C VAL A 535 -10.81 5.55 31.33
N CYS A 536 -9.87 6.40 31.75
CA CYS A 536 -9.89 7.83 31.55
C CYS A 536 -8.96 8.22 30.38
N PHE A 537 -9.54 8.78 29.32
CA PHE A 537 -8.78 9.26 28.17
C PHE A 537 -8.45 10.75 28.30
N MET A 538 -7.19 11.07 28.02
CA MET A 538 -6.67 12.43 28.11
C MET A 538 -7.20 13.33 27.00
N GLY A 539 -7.57 14.55 27.36
CA GLY A 539 -7.87 15.63 26.44
C GLY A 539 -6.63 16.19 25.73
N HIS A 540 -6.80 17.31 25.04
CA HIS A 540 -5.68 18.08 24.48
C HIS A 540 -4.86 18.70 25.62
N GLY A 541 -3.66 18.19 25.90
CA GLY A 541 -2.90 18.59 27.08
C GLY A 541 -1.86 17.56 27.52
N LYS A 542 -1.46 17.64 28.79
CA LYS A 542 -0.36 16.84 29.37
C LYS A 542 -0.89 15.75 30.29
N VAL A 543 -0.14 14.64 30.45
CA VAL A 543 -0.51 13.55 31.40
C VAL A 543 -0.72 14.07 32.82
N SER A 544 0.03 15.08 33.25
CA SER A 544 -0.17 15.68 34.57
C SER A 544 -1.58 16.25 34.78
N GLN A 545 -2.28 16.68 33.72
CA GLN A 545 -3.62 17.26 33.83
C GLN A 545 -4.70 16.22 34.14
N ILE A 546 -4.51 14.97 33.72
CA ILE A 546 -5.43 13.86 34.00
C ILE A 546 -5.03 13.09 35.28
N LEU A 547 -3.75 13.11 35.67
CA LEU A 547 -3.25 12.38 36.83
C LEU A 547 -3.03 13.22 38.11
N GLU A 548 -2.77 14.52 38.02
CA GLU A 548 -2.22 15.30 39.15
C GLU A 548 -2.84 16.69 39.31
N ASP A 549 -2.93 17.46 38.22
CA ASP A 549 -3.32 18.87 38.23
C ASP A 549 -4.84 19.04 38.27
N ARG A 550 -5.35 19.20 39.49
CA ARG A 550 -6.77 19.46 39.79
C ARG A 550 -7.30 20.81 39.30
N ASN A 551 -6.42 21.76 38.99
CA ASN A 551 -6.82 23.08 38.49
C ASN A 551 -6.83 23.14 36.96
N SER A 552 -6.31 22.11 36.29
CA SER A 552 -6.44 21.97 34.84
C SER A 552 -7.90 21.71 34.45
N TYR A 553 -8.28 22.00 33.22
CA TYR A 553 -9.63 21.71 32.73
C TYR A 553 -10.00 20.21 32.75
N GLN A 554 -9.01 19.30 32.91
CA GLN A 554 -9.24 17.86 33.05
C GLN A 554 -9.41 17.43 34.52
N HIS A 555 -9.17 18.34 35.48
CA HIS A 555 -9.39 18.19 36.91
C HIS A 555 -8.78 16.95 37.56
N ALA A 556 -7.64 16.45 37.05
CA ALA A 556 -7.02 15.20 37.50
C ALA A 556 -8.02 14.03 37.61
N CYS A 557 -8.95 13.93 36.65
CA CYS A 557 -10.11 13.06 36.79
C CYS A 557 -9.77 11.58 37.03
N ALA A 558 -8.66 11.07 36.47
CA ALA A 558 -8.23 9.69 36.72
C ALA A 558 -7.84 9.46 38.18
N ALA A 559 -7.05 10.36 38.76
CA ALA A 559 -6.70 10.29 40.18
C ALA A 559 -7.92 10.43 41.09
N ARG A 560 -8.85 11.32 40.73
CA ARG A 560 -10.10 11.50 41.49
C ARG A 560 -10.97 10.24 41.48
N PHE A 561 -11.05 9.49 40.37
CA PHE A 561 -11.75 8.21 40.37
C PHE A 561 -11.03 7.14 41.19
N ALA A 562 -9.69 7.09 41.14
CA ALA A 562 -8.91 6.19 41.97
C ALA A 562 -9.11 6.48 43.47
N GLU A 563 -9.24 7.76 43.85
CA GLU A 563 -9.60 8.20 45.21
C GLU A 563 -10.98 7.73 45.67
N GLN A 564 -11.90 7.49 44.73
CA GLN A 564 -13.22 6.89 45.03
C GLN A 564 -13.17 5.35 45.10
N GLY A 565 -11.98 4.75 44.95
CA GLY A 565 -11.75 3.31 45.05
C GLY A 565 -11.81 2.54 43.73
N TYR A 566 -12.02 3.21 42.60
CA TYR A 566 -12.05 2.54 41.30
C TYR A 566 -10.65 2.08 40.90
N LEU A 567 -10.57 0.95 40.18
CA LEU A 567 -9.37 0.65 39.40
C LEU A 567 -9.38 1.56 38.17
N VAL A 568 -8.31 2.32 37.95
CA VAL A 568 -8.29 3.34 36.90
C VAL A 568 -7.13 3.12 35.94
N TYR A 569 -7.41 3.31 34.65
CA TYR A 569 -6.41 3.31 33.59
C TYR A 569 -6.43 4.64 32.84
N ALA A 570 -5.27 5.20 32.51
CA ALA A 570 -5.16 6.39 31.68
C ALA A 570 -3.96 6.26 30.72
N MET A 571 -4.10 6.72 29.47
CA MET A 571 -3.00 6.71 28.49
C MET A 571 -2.51 8.10 28.14
N GLU A 572 -1.24 8.20 27.75
CA GLU A 572 -0.74 9.40 27.10
C GLU A 572 -1.33 9.56 25.68
N ASN A 573 -1.39 10.79 25.18
CA ASN A 573 -1.58 11.04 23.76
C ASN A 573 -0.20 11.31 23.15
N VAL A 574 0.30 10.37 22.33
CA VAL A 574 1.64 10.47 21.74
C VAL A 574 1.83 11.79 20.97
N GLY A 575 2.99 12.44 21.14
CA GLY A 575 3.27 13.76 20.58
C GLY A 575 2.91 14.95 21.49
N MET A 576 2.30 14.71 22.67
CA MET A 576 1.93 15.75 23.65
C MET A 576 2.79 15.76 24.95
N GLU A 577 3.84 14.92 25.00
CA GLU A 577 4.61 14.57 26.22
C GLU A 577 6.08 15.06 26.15
N PRO A 578 6.79 15.21 27.28
CA PRO A 578 7.26 16.51 27.77
C PRO A 578 8.37 17.16 26.94
N GLY A 579 8.15 18.44 26.60
CA GLY A 579 9.11 19.29 25.91
C GLY A 579 8.39 20.24 24.95
N VAL A 580 8.18 19.75 23.72
CA VAL A 580 7.53 20.48 22.63
C VAL A 580 6.33 19.67 22.15
N ASP A 581 5.20 20.33 21.96
CA ASP A 581 4.03 19.71 21.35
C ASP A 581 4.29 19.45 19.85
N GLN A 582 4.37 18.17 19.49
CA GLN A 582 4.66 17.69 18.14
C GLN A 582 3.48 16.93 17.53
N HIS A 583 2.31 16.90 18.17
CA HIS A 583 1.18 16.11 17.68
C HIS A 583 0.74 16.54 16.28
N HIS A 584 0.93 17.81 15.91
CA HIS A 584 0.71 18.32 14.56
C HIS A 584 1.70 17.75 13.55
N GLU A 585 3.00 17.69 13.89
CA GLU A 585 4.03 17.10 13.03
C GLU A 585 3.74 15.61 12.80
N LEU A 586 3.37 14.91 13.86
CA LEU A 586 2.97 13.50 13.81
C LEU A 586 1.69 13.29 12.98
N ASP A 587 0.66 14.12 13.16
CA ASP A 587 -0.56 14.09 12.36
C ASP A 587 -0.26 14.33 10.87
N HIS A 588 0.64 15.26 10.55
CA HIS A 588 1.06 15.52 9.18
C HIS A 588 1.77 14.31 8.55
N LEU A 589 2.67 13.65 9.28
CA LEU A 589 3.36 12.45 8.81
C LEU A 589 2.37 11.29 8.59
N LEU A 590 1.47 11.03 9.54
CA LEU A 590 0.48 9.96 9.44
C LEU A 590 -0.48 10.15 8.26
N ARG A 591 -0.80 11.41 7.92
CA ARG A 591 -1.63 11.74 6.76
C ARG A 591 -0.96 11.42 5.42
N LEU A 592 0.37 11.33 5.35
CA LEU A 592 1.07 10.87 4.15
C LEU A 592 0.72 9.41 3.81
N ASP A 593 0.49 8.60 4.85
CA ASP A 593 0.14 7.19 4.74
C ASP A 593 -1.39 6.95 4.76
N GLY A 594 -2.19 8.02 4.68
CA GLY A 594 -3.67 7.94 4.69
C GLY A 594 -4.30 7.82 6.07
N PHE A 595 -3.54 8.00 7.15
CA PHE A 595 -4.02 7.94 8.54
C PHE A 595 -4.08 9.34 9.19
N SER A 596 -4.36 9.39 10.49
CA SER A 596 -4.30 10.62 11.28
C SER A 596 -3.79 10.33 12.69
N TRP A 597 -3.44 11.40 13.40
CA TRP A 597 -3.10 11.32 14.81
C TRP A 597 -4.21 10.67 15.64
N TYR A 598 -5.47 11.01 15.40
CA TYR A 598 -6.59 10.30 16.03
C TYR A 598 -6.65 8.83 15.65
N GLY A 599 -6.35 8.48 14.40
CA GLY A 599 -6.25 7.08 13.98
C GLY A 599 -5.18 6.29 14.72
N LEU A 600 -4.06 6.95 15.04
CA LEU A 600 -3.01 6.40 15.90
C LEU A 600 -3.50 6.25 17.35
N LEU A 601 -4.17 7.26 17.90
CA LEU A 601 -4.73 7.21 19.26
C LEU A 601 -5.83 6.15 19.39
N PHE A 602 -6.65 5.91 18.35
CA PHE A 602 -7.62 4.82 18.33
C PHE A 602 -6.94 3.45 18.41
N ALA A 603 -5.78 3.28 17.75
CA ALA A 603 -5.00 2.05 17.87
C ALA A 603 -4.44 1.87 19.29
N HIS A 604 -3.90 2.93 19.90
CA HIS A 604 -3.40 2.90 21.29
C HIS A 604 -4.50 2.59 22.29
N GLN A 605 -5.67 3.21 22.11
CA GLN A 605 -6.86 2.93 22.90
C GLN A 605 -7.28 1.46 22.84
N GLN A 606 -7.25 0.83 21.66
CA GLN A 606 -7.61 -0.58 21.51
C GLN A 606 -6.62 -1.51 22.22
N ILE A 607 -5.32 -1.22 22.10
CA ILE A 607 -4.28 -1.96 22.82
C ILE A 607 -4.49 -1.84 24.33
N LEU A 608 -4.79 -0.64 24.83
CA LEU A 608 -5.08 -0.43 26.25
C LEU A 608 -6.32 -1.22 26.69
N LEU A 609 -7.43 -1.14 25.96
CA LEU A 609 -8.65 -1.85 26.33
C LEU A 609 -8.46 -3.37 26.34
N GLN A 610 -7.71 -3.92 25.38
CA GLN A 610 -7.36 -5.35 25.40
C GLN A 610 -6.59 -5.73 26.67
N HIS A 611 -5.66 -4.88 27.11
CA HIS A 611 -4.95 -5.07 28.37
C HIS A 611 -5.87 -4.96 29.59
N VAL A 612 -6.74 -3.95 29.64
CA VAL A 612 -7.72 -3.76 30.73
C VAL A 612 -8.63 -4.98 30.88
N PHE A 613 -9.19 -5.50 29.79
CA PHE A 613 -10.05 -6.69 29.86
C PHE A 613 -9.29 -8.00 30.15
N ALA A 614 -7.97 -8.00 30.09
CA ALA A 614 -7.13 -9.13 30.47
C ALA A 614 -6.61 -9.04 31.93
N ASP A 615 -6.71 -7.88 32.59
CA ASP A 615 -6.34 -7.72 33.99
C ASP A 615 -7.31 -8.49 34.90
N GLN A 616 -6.77 -9.40 35.70
CA GLN A 616 -7.53 -10.25 36.62
C GLN A 616 -8.21 -9.47 37.75
N GLN A 617 -7.77 -8.24 38.04
CA GLN A 617 -8.38 -7.37 39.04
C GLN A 617 -9.55 -6.56 38.46
N VAL A 618 -9.77 -6.59 37.14
CA VAL A 618 -10.87 -5.86 36.49
C VAL A 618 -12.15 -6.70 36.50
N ASN A 619 -13.23 -6.12 37.01
CA ASN A 619 -14.55 -6.71 36.78
C ASN A 619 -14.98 -6.40 35.35
N THR A 620 -14.83 -7.36 34.45
CA THR A 620 -15.06 -7.20 33.01
C THR A 620 -16.50 -6.83 32.63
N LYS A 621 -17.47 -6.94 33.55
CA LYS A 621 -18.85 -6.49 33.35
C LYS A 621 -19.10 -5.05 33.82
N LYS A 622 -18.14 -4.44 34.51
CA LYS A 622 -18.23 -3.13 35.16
C LYS A 622 -17.09 -2.20 34.73
N VAL A 623 -16.83 -2.15 33.41
CA VAL A 623 -15.81 -1.28 32.82
C VAL A 623 -16.47 -0.05 32.22
N GLY A 624 -16.20 1.12 32.78
CA GLY A 624 -16.62 2.42 32.25
C GLY A 624 -15.49 3.11 31.48
N VAL A 625 -15.83 3.98 30.52
CA VAL A 625 -14.85 4.83 29.84
C VAL A 625 -15.28 6.29 29.81
N THR A 626 -14.33 7.22 29.96
CA THR A 626 -14.63 8.66 30.03
C THR A 626 -13.47 9.56 29.59
N GLY A 627 -13.79 10.80 29.23
CA GLY A 627 -12.82 11.86 28.98
C GLY A 627 -13.50 13.17 28.57
N VAL A 628 -12.73 14.26 28.52
CA VAL A 628 -13.17 15.57 28.01
C VAL A 628 -12.41 15.94 26.74
N SER A 629 -13.05 16.67 25.83
CA SER A 629 -12.43 17.15 24.58
C SER A 629 -11.94 15.98 23.71
N THR A 630 -10.68 15.97 23.25
CA THR A 630 -10.03 14.79 22.62
C THR A 630 -10.30 13.49 23.39
N GLY A 631 -10.25 13.52 24.73
CA GLY A 631 -10.54 12.38 25.58
C GLY A 631 -12.00 11.95 25.54
N GLY A 632 -12.93 12.89 25.35
CA GLY A 632 -14.35 12.58 25.16
C GLY A 632 -14.61 11.86 23.83
N LEU A 633 -13.93 12.28 22.76
CA LEU A 633 -14.00 11.60 21.47
C LEU A 633 -13.43 10.18 21.58
N LEU A 634 -12.28 10.04 22.24
CA LEU A 634 -11.69 8.74 22.56
C LEU A 634 -12.67 7.88 23.39
N ALA A 635 -13.30 8.42 24.43
CA ALA A 635 -14.27 7.64 25.22
C ALA A 635 -15.44 7.11 24.38
N LEU A 636 -16.00 7.95 23.51
CA LEU A 636 -17.09 7.56 22.61
C LEU A 636 -16.63 6.48 21.61
N SER A 637 -15.46 6.64 21.00
CA SER A 637 -14.92 5.65 20.05
C SER A 637 -14.56 4.34 20.74
N ALA A 638 -14.02 4.37 21.96
CA ALA A 638 -13.73 3.19 22.76
C ALA A 638 -15.00 2.36 22.94
N ALA A 639 -16.06 3.00 23.41
CA ALA A 639 -17.33 2.34 23.61
C ALA A 639 -17.93 1.82 22.31
N ALA A 640 -17.82 2.58 21.22
CA ALA A 640 -18.29 2.15 19.90
C ALA A 640 -17.56 0.89 19.39
N PHE A 641 -16.24 0.80 19.57
CA PHE A 641 -15.40 -0.29 19.07
C PHE A 641 -15.35 -1.52 19.98
N GLU A 642 -15.53 -1.32 21.28
CA GLU A 642 -15.43 -2.37 22.29
C GLU A 642 -16.81 -2.62 22.94
N PRO A 643 -17.57 -3.62 22.47
CA PRO A 643 -18.88 -3.96 23.02
C PRO A 643 -18.86 -4.36 24.50
N ARG A 644 -17.70 -4.75 25.05
CA ARG A 644 -17.57 -5.11 26.48
C ARG A 644 -17.55 -3.91 27.43
N VAL A 645 -17.30 -2.69 26.93
CA VAL A 645 -17.44 -1.48 27.75
C VAL A 645 -18.88 -1.37 28.23
N ALA A 646 -19.11 -1.25 29.53
CA ALA A 646 -20.43 -1.30 30.15
C ALA A 646 -21.14 0.07 30.20
N ALA A 647 -20.40 1.17 30.37
CA ALA A 647 -20.95 2.52 30.46
C ALA A 647 -19.97 3.58 29.93
N THR A 648 -20.49 4.66 29.35
CA THR A 648 -19.66 5.68 28.68
C THR A 648 -20.07 7.09 29.09
N SER A 649 -19.10 7.93 29.47
CA SER A 649 -19.30 9.34 29.81
C SER A 649 -18.46 10.24 28.90
N VAL A 650 -19.12 10.91 27.94
CA VAL A 650 -18.52 11.74 26.89
C VAL A 650 -18.66 13.20 27.26
N GLN A 651 -17.55 13.91 27.44
CA GLN A 651 -17.60 15.31 27.90
C GLN A 651 -16.96 16.30 26.93
N GLY A 652 -17.53 17.49 26.85
CA GLY A 652 -16.95 18.65 26.17
C GLY A 652 -16.70 18.46 24.68
N ILE A 653 -17.40 17.56 23.99
CA ILE A 653 -17.19 17.37 22.54
C ILE A 653 -18.42 16.87 21.78
N PHE A 654 -19.41 16.32 22.49
CA PHE A 654 -20.57 15.70 21.84
C PHE A 654 -21.44 16.73 21.12
N GLY A 655 -21.82 16.40 19.89
CA GLY A 655 -22.58 17.24 18.97
C GLY A 655 -22.23 16.85 17.54
N SER A 656 -22.94 17.40 16.55
CA SER A 656 -22.53 17.21 15.15
C SER A 656 -21.20 17.93 14.93
N MET A 657 -20.14 17.16 14.70
CA MET A 657 -18.83 17.69 14.36
C MET A 657 -18.90 18.49 13.07
N ARG A 658 -19.74 18.09 12.11
CA ARG A 658 -20.01 18.89 10.92
C ARG A 658 -20.55 20.29 11.27
N VAL A 659 -21.57 20.38 12.12
CA VAL A 659 -22.14 21.68 12.53
C VAL A 659 -21.10 22.49 13.29
N SER A 660 -20.37 21.85 14.20
CA SER A 660 -19.29 22.47 14.96
C SER A 660 -18.16 23.00 14.06
N PHE A 661 -17.79 22.27 13.00
CA PHE A 661 -16.80 22.70 12.02
C PHE A 661 -17.29 23.80 11.08
N ILE A 662 -18.58 23.83 10.73
CA ILE A 662 -19.14 24.90 9.90
C ILE A 662 -19.27 26.20 10.70
N ARG A 663 -19.82 26.11 11.91
CA ARG A 663 -20.13 27.27 12.77
C ARG A 663 -18.88 27.83 13.46
N ASP A 664 -18.03 26.96 13.99
CA ASP A 664 -16.96 27.31 14.92
C ASP A 664 -15.57 26.89 14.41
N ARG A 665 -15.36 26.91 13.07
CA ARG A 665 -14.15 26.42 12.39
C ARG A 665 -12.82 26.85 13.02
N HIS A 666 -12.77 28.03 13.61
CA HIS A 666 -11.57 28.63 14.21
C HIS A 666 -11.30 28.20 15.66
N ARG A 667 -12.20 27.42 16.28
CA ARG A 667 -12.11 26.97 17.68
C ARG A 667 -11.61 25.54 17.84
N HIS A 668 -11.45 24.81 16.74
CA HIS A 668 -10.99 23.42 16.75
C HIS A 668 -9.52 23.34 16.37
N CYS A 669 -8.82 22.39 17.00
CA CYS A 669 -7.48 22.02 16.57
C CYS A 669 -7.53 21.31 15.21
N HIS A 670 -6.52 21.53 14.38
CA HIS A 670 -6.44 20.98 13.03
C HIS A 670 -6.48 19.45 12.98
N CYS A 671 -5.99 18.79 14.02
CA CYS A 671 -6.04 17.32 14.14
C CYS A 671 -7.48 16.78 14.23
N GLY A 672 -8.46 17.59 14.68
CA GLY A 672 -9.87 17.20 14.81
C GLY A 672 -10.55 16.90 13.48
N ALA A 673 -9.93 17.29 12.36
CA ALA A 673 -10.38 16.93 11.02
C ALA A 673 -9.83 15.55 10.63
N ILE A 674 -10.48 14.51 11.14
CA ILE A 674 -10.05 13.10 11.02
C ILE A 674 -10.41 12.58 9.62
N PRO A 675 -9.42 12.26 8.76
CA PRO A 675 -9.66 11.66 7.45
C PRO A 675 -10.47 10.38 7.57
N GLY A 676 -11.41 10.18 6.65
CA GLY A 676 -12.29 9.02 6.67
C GLY A 676 -13.43 9.10 7.68
N LEU A 677 -13.26 9.76 8.84
CA LEU A 677 -14.31 9.86 9.86
C LEU A 677 -15.43 10.81 9.42
N LEU A 678 -15.16 12.12 9.34
CA LEU A 678 -16.19 13.14 9.04
C LEU A 678 -16.91 12.95 7.69
N PRO A 679 -16.25 12.39 6.65
CA PRO A 679 -16.91 12.02 5.41
C PRO A 679 -17.91 10.88 5.53
N GLN A 680 -17.80 10.04 6.55
CA GLN A 680 -18.53 8.77 6.68
C GLN A 680 -19.34 8.65 7.97
N PHE A 681 -19.06 9.44 9.00
CA PHE A 681 -19.69 9.40 10.31
C PHE A 681 -19.64 10.76 11.02
N ASP A 682 -20.61 10.95 11.90
CA ASP A 682 -20.64 12.01 12.90
C ASP A 682 -20.82 11.42 14.31
N LEU A 683 -20.57 12.19 15.37
CA LEU A 683 -20.60 11.69 16.75
C LEU A 683 -21.97 11.11 17.17
N PRO A 684 -23.12 11.67 16.75
CA PRO A 684 -24.41 11.07 17.07
C PRO A 684 -24.58 9.68 16.43
N GLU A 685 -24.04 9.45 15.23
CA GLU A 685 -24.04 8.12 14.60
C GLU A 685 -23.13 7.15 15.35
N MET A 686 -21.98 7.63 15.84
CA MET A 686 -21.09 6.81 16.68
C MET A 686 -21.73 6.45 18.02
N ALA A 687 -22.56 7.32 18.61
CA ALA A 687 -23.34 7.00 19.80
C ALA A 687 -24.34 5.85 19.57
N LEU A 688 -24.91 5.72 18.37
CA LEU A 688 -25.78 4.57 18.06
C LEU A 688 -25.02 3.22 18.13
N LEU A 689 -23.70 3.20 17.97
CA LEU A 689 -22.87 1.99 18.18
C LEU A 689 -22.68 1.65 19.66
N VAL A 690 -22.99 2.58 20.58
CA VAL A 690 -22.92 2.37 22.03
C VAL A 690 -24.19 1.69 22.56
N THR A 691 -25.35 1.95 21.95
CA THR A 691 -26.63 1.32 22.33
C THR A 691 -26.54 -0.22 22.46
N PRO A 692 -27.35 -0.82 23.35
CA PRO A 692 -28.28 -0.18 24.29
C PRO A 692 -27.60 0.31 25.58
N ARG A 693 -26.26 0.36 25.63
CA ARG A 693 -25.52 0.61 26.86
C ARG A 693 -25.65 2.06 27.34
N PRO A 694 -25.62 2.30 28.67
CA PRO A 694 -25.68 3.63 29.25
C PRO A 694 -24.66 4.60 28.65
N LEU A 695 -25.15 5.76 28.22
CA LEU A 695 -24.36 6.87 27.68
C LEU A 695 -24.73 8.15 28.43
N HIS A 696 -23.73 8.78 29.04
CA HIS A 696 -23.81 10.12 29.62
C HIS A 696 -23.04 11.11 28.75
N ILE A 697 -23.64 12.27 28.51
CA ILE A 697 -23.07 13.37 27.75
C ILE A 697 -23.06 14.62 28.63
N SER A 698 -21.92 15.30 28.69
CA SER A 698 -21.80 16.57 29.43
C SER A 698 -21.20 17.67 28.56
N ASN A 699 -21.89 18.80 28.46
CA ASN A 699 -21.39 20.01 27.84
C ASN A 699 -21.73 21.18 28.78
N ALA A 700 -20.71 21.89 29.28
CA ALA A 700 -20.93 23.00 30.19
C ALA A 700 -21.67 24.18 29.52
N VAL A 701 -22.36 25.00 30.31
CA VAL A 701 -23.18 26.12 29.81
C VAL A 701 -22.43 27.04 28.84
N SER A 702 -21.15 27.32 29.10
CA SER A 702 -20.30 28.19 28.26
C SER A 702 -19.29 27.41 27.41
N ASP A 703 -19.55 26.14 27.12
CA ASP A 703 -18.67 25.31 26.30
C ASP A 703 -18.69 25.75 24.83
N GLY A 704 -17.51 25.78 24.20
CA GLY A 704 -17.36 26.06 22.78
C GLY A 704 -18.05 25.04 21.87
N PHE A 705 -18.31 23.82 22.37
CA PHE A 705 -18.98 22.73 21.65
C PHE A 705 -20.52 22.80 21.69
N SER A 706 -21.12 23.90 22.15
CA SER A 706 -22.57 24.19 22.15
C SER A 706 -23.45 23.11 22.76
N PRO A 707 -23.84 23.28 24.04
CA PRO A 707 -24.82 22.41 24.70
C PRO A 707 -26.14 22.24 23.94
N ALA A 708 -26.61 23.30 23.27
CA ALA A 708 -27.81 23.26 22.44
C ALA A 708 -27.70 22.26 21.28
N GLU A 709 -26.51 22.16 20.67
CA GLU A 709 -26.26 21.21 19.59
C GLU A 709 -26.17 19.76 20.11
N ALA A 710 -25.56 19.56 21.28
CA ALA A 710 -25.56 18.27 21.97
C ALA A 710 -26.99 17.79 22.27
N LYS A 711 -27.83 18.66 22.87
CA LYS A 711 -29.26 18.39 23.16
C LYS A 711 -30.05 18.05 21.89
N ARG A 712 -29.81 18.79 20.80
CA ARG A 712 -30.43 18.52 19.49
C ARG A 712 -30.07 17.13 18.98
N CYS A 713 -28.79 16.77 19.05
CA CYS A 713 -28.31 15.46 18.63
C CYS A 713 -28.87 14.33 19.50
N ILE A 714 -28.95 14.51 20.82
CA ILE A 714 -29.56 13.53 21.73
C ILE A 714 -31.02 13.29 21.36
N LYS A 715 -31.80 14.35 21.12
CA LYS A 715 -33.20 14.22 20.65
C LYS A 715 -33.34 13.38 19.38
N LEU A 716 -32.34 13.41 18.49
CA LEU A 716 -32.35 12.63 17.26
C LEU A 716 -32.08 11.14 17.49
N ILE A 717 -31.21 10.79 18.44
CA ILE A 717 -30.80 9.40 18.69
C ILE A 717 -31.60 8.71 19.81
N ALA A 718 -32.26 9.47 20.68
CA ALA A 718 -33.01 8.93 21.82
C ALA A 718 -34.08 7.88 21.43
N PRO A 719 -34.92 8.09 20.40
CA PRO A 719 -35.90 7.07 20.00
C PRO A 719 -35.27 5.75 19.59
N LEU A 720 -34.07 5.81 19.00
CA LEU A 720 -33.32 4.62 18.57
C LEU A 720 -32.66 3.90 19.75
N TYR A 721 -32.22 4.64 20.77
CA TYR A 721 -31.75 4.08 22.04
C TYR A 721 -32.85 3.28 22.74
N GLU A 722 -34.05 3.85 22.82
CA GLU A 722 -35.23 3.21 23.41
C GLU A 722 -35.66 1.99 22.60
N GLN A 723 -35.67 2.10 21.26
CA GLN A 723 -35.97 0.97 20.37
C GLN A 723 -34.97 -0.18 20.53
N ALA A 724 -33.70 0.11 20.79
CA ALA A 724 -32.67 -0.89 21.06
C ALA A 724 -32.77 -1.51 22.47
N GLY A 725 -33.68 -1.03 23.32
CA GLY A 725 -33.88 -1.50 24.70
C GLY A 725 -32.97 -0.83 25.73
N GLY A 726 -32.36 0.31 25.39
CA GLY A 726 -31.56 1.13 26.31
C GLY A 726 -32.35 2.31 26.89
N GLU A 727 -31.77 2.97 27.89
CA GLU A 727 -32.29 4.26 28.38
C GLU A 727 -31.89 5.39 27.43
N THR A 728 -32.70 6.46 27.38
CA THR A 728 -32.31 7.70 26.69
C THR A 728 -30.97 8.21 27.25
N PRO A 729 -30.01 8.63 26.39
CA PRO A 729 -28.72 9.15 26.87
C PRO A 729 -28.89 10.29 27.88
N GLU A 730 -28.19 10.19 29.01
CA GLU A 730 -28.22 11.19 30.08
C GLU A 730 -27.47 12.45 29.63
N PHE A 731 -28.01 13.64 29.91
CA PHE A 731 -27.38 14.90 29.56
C PHE A 731 -27.19 15.80 30.77
N SER A 732 -25.97 16.25 30.98
CA SER A 732 -25.61 17.22 32.02
C SER A 732 -25.14 18.54 31.39
N GLU A 733 -25.56 19.65 31.99
CA GLU A 733 -25.17 21.01 31.58
C GLU A 733 -24.59 21.76 32.79
N PRO A 734 -23.41 21.35 33.28
CA PRO A 734 -22.80 21.95 34.45
C PRO A 734 -22.48 23.44 34.20
N PRO A 735 -22.51 24.28 35.26
CA PRO A 735 -22.05 25.65 35.13
C PRO A 735 -20.55 25.67 34.79
N GLY A 736 -20.11 26.66 34.01
CA GLY A 736 -18.68 26.82 33.69
C GLY A 736 -18.38 26.77 32.19
N ARG A 737 -17.10 26.52 31.87
CA ARG A 737 -16.52 26.51 30.53
C ARG A 737 -16.17 25.07 30.12
N HIS A 738 -15.32 24.91 29.11
CA HIS A 738 -14.89 23.62 28.56
C HIS A 738 -13.98 22.84 29.54
N GLU A 739 -14.58 22.13 30.49
CA GLU A 739 -13.92 21.46 31.62
C GLU A 739 -14.59 20.11 31.93
N TYR A 740 -13.86 19.21 32.59
CA TYR A 740 -14.35 17.90 33.01
C TYR A 740 -15.27 18.03 34.24
N ALA A 741 -16.52 17.63 34.06
CA ALA A 741 -17.58 17.55 35.05
C ALA A 741 -17.48 16.23 35.83
N PHE A 742 -16.71 16.23 36.92
CA PHE A 742 -16.40 15.02 37.67
C PHE A 742 -17.58 14.48 38.47
N GLU A 743 -18.33 15.34 39.14
CA GLU A 743 -19.42 14.91 40.04
C GLU A 743 -20.53 14.20 39.25
N GLU A 744 -20.88 14.75 38.09
CA GLU A 744 -21.87 14.19 37.17
C GLU A 744 -21.40 12.83 36.63
N ALA A 745 -20.12 12.72 36.23
CA ALA A 745 -19.56 11.44 35.80
C ALA A 745 -19.50 10.40 36.92
N LEU A 746 -19.16 10.81 38.14
CA LEU A 746 -19.11 9.92 39.30
C LEU A 746 -20.50 9.39 39.65
N GLN A 747 -21.52 10.26 39.65
CA GLN A 747 -22.91 9.85 39.86
C GLN A 747 -23.36 8.85 38.79
N PHE A 748 -23.07 9.14 37.53
CA PHE A 748 -23.37 8.24 36.41
C PHE A 748 -22.71 6.87 36.55
N PHE A 749 -21.41 6.80 36.84
CA PHE A 749 -20.70 5.53 37.01
C PHE A 749 -21.14 4.78 38.27
N THR A 750 -21.42 5.49 39.36
CA THR A 750 -21.97 4.89 40.58
C THR A 750 -23.31 4.20 40.29
N LYS A 751 -24.19 4.85 39.50
CA LYS A 751 -25.48 4.28 39.07
C LYS A 751 -25.30 3.06 38.15
N THR A 752 -24.35 3.12 37.22
CA THR A 752 -24.29 2.17 36.08
C THR A 752 -23.35 0.99 36.28
N ILE A 753 -22.14 1.22 36.82
CA ILE A 753 -21.14 0.18 37.07
C ILE A 753 -20.95 -0.11 38.56
N GLY A 754 -21.63 0.66 39.43
CA GLY A 754 -21.59 0.51 40.88
C GLY A 754 -20.41 1.26 41.51
N LYS A 755 -20.52 1.48 42.83
CA LYS A 755 -19.42 1.97 43.66
C LYS A 755 -18.46 0.80 43.98
N PRO A 756 -17.14 1.03 44.06
CA PRO A 756 -16.22 0.11 44.69
C PRO A 756 -16.66 -0.12 46.15
N GLU A 757 -16.72 -1.39 46.57
CA GLU A 757 -17.06 -1.78 47.96
C GLU A 757 -15.85 -1.70 48.89
#